data_AF-A0A1A0QJ64-F1
#
_entry.id   AF-A0A1A0QJ64-F1
#
_cell.length_a   1.000
_cell.length_b   1.000
_cell.length_c   1.000
_cell.angle_alpha   90.00
_cell.angle_beta   90.00
_cell.angle_gamma   90.00
#
_symmetry.space_group_name_H-M   'P 1'
#
loop_
_entity.id
_entity.type
_entity.pdbx_description
1 polymer ?
#
loop_
_entity_poly.entity_id
_entity_poly.type
_entity_poly.pdbx_seq_one_letter_code
_entity_poly.pdbx_strand_id
1 'polypeptide(L)'
;MGTLAVALGIGVAVANGTAIASAETGGSDSSGTHSKTTGSTKTDSSTPKKGPRKPSPSDPQKLAKRVTDAAARVESALGSSKLGERRPSAASTDRKTDGTDGKSSKGTTKSTAADAVETAADNVRQSVSRAFTKATDTPRKLSAALDNRPQAAEAETEATAPLETLTVVTRTVAKDVVDRLIPVSARTQAPAAQSIPEMVAAATERLKPRLPETPVSPLQDLGLAALLGWSRRDGSQGLVPIGRVTTPETTSQVPPEVTSQVTTQATSILATEDQLAAEQQVSQIVNTPFVQLAKVVLMAAWYVEAAKNFATVGGPDFTNFSQLNQAATEFANQSATEFLLLNSNDPKLLLQVNPPHSWNGQDAGGTRIWYDNPDTVYRFTGINGASTYQIEGKVAGYDPADPSTHPTSANTNFSVLTGINGVTAANLNGEELSIRDDGTFTIVVSPDGAPANPEKGMNYIQAPANSTILATRNTLGDWNTETPMTLTIEKTAGPPSSLFSQIGGFAIPVIGETVVKNPLLMSLVSIVPAFDRAPLLLSSAETAILMLVTGINGENTYMSVATATGAPNVLSQPQHNAQFLSTQLQSAGYFQLKDDEAMVITVDPGDAEYFVVPVTNDWTITGDTRNQQTSLNNSQAIKNADGTYTIVVSKNDPGVANWVSTGGLNQGTISMRFQGVDPNATNMPKVTTQVVKVTEVPGIVNDPGNPNYNPDQLNYDRAQQIADRQAGYDRRYTV
;
A
#
# COMPACT_ATOMS: atom_id res chain seq x y z
N MET A 1 -23.91 -0.23 7.89
CA MET A 1 -22.89 -1.27 8.18
C MET A 1 -21.92 -1.29 7.02
N GLY A 2 -20.94 -0.38 7.04
CA GLY A 2 -20.01 -0.15 5.91
C GLY A 2 -19.03 0.98 6.20
N THR A 3 -18.42 0.95 7.40
CA THR A 3 -17.50 2.00 7.91
C THR A 3 -16.24 1.40 8.54
N LEU A 4 -15.82 0.20 8.11
CA LEU A 4 -14.75 -0.57 8.78
C LEU A 4 -13.48 -0.80 7.93
N ALA A 5 -13.35 -0.18 6.77
CA ALA A 5 -12.05 -0.08 6.11
C ALA A 5 -11.45 1.25 6.48
N VAL A 6 -10.28 1.30 7.14
CA VAL A 6 -9.43 2.50 7.24
C VAL A 6 -8.14 2.30 8.07
N ALA A 7 -7.08 2.97 7.57
CA ALA A 7 -5.89 3.46 8.25
C ALA A 7 -4.67 2.54 8.26
N LEU A 8 -4.16 2.21 7.07
CA LEU A 8 -2.81 1.72 6.73
C LEU A 8 -2.55 2.21 5.29
N GLY A 9 -1.57 3.03 4.93
CA GLY A 9 -0.31 3.36 5.56
C GLY A 9 0.80 3.57 4.53
N ILE A 10 0.50 3.91 3.27
CA ILE A 10 1.46 4.46 2.30
C ILE A 10 0.66 5.48 1.46
N GLY A 11 1.07 6.75 1.44
CA GLY A 11 0.38 7.82 0.72
C GLY A 11 1.08 8.25 -0.57
N VAL A 12 0.43 9.07 -1.38
CA VAL A 12 0.92 9.70 -2.61
C VAL A 12 0.37 11.13 -2.67
N ALA A 13 1.14 12.05 -3.24
CA ALA A 13 0.66 13.35 -3.71
C ALA A 13 0.69 13.47 -5.25
N VAL A 14 -0.39 14.06 -5.78
CA VAL A 14 -0.51 14.53 -7.17
C VAL A 14 0.27 15.84 -7.30
N ALA A 15 1.21 15.90 -8.26
CA ALA A 15 1.94 17.12 -8.58
C ALA A 15 1.00 18.16 -9.22
N ASN A 16 0.85 19.32 -8.58
CA ASN A 16 0.34 20.52 -9.24
C ASN A 16 1.53 21.30 -9.80
N GLY A 17 1.68 21.33 -11.13
CA GLY A 17 2.63 22.25 -11.74
C GLY A 17 2.66 22.19 -13.26
N THR A 18 1.94 23.10 -13.92
CA THR A 18 2.40 23.64 -15.21
C THR A 18 2.41 25.16 -15.10
N ALA A 19 3.60 25.74 -14.98
CA ALA A 19 3.85 27.14 -15.28
C ALA A 19 5.01 27.18 -16.28
N ILE A 20 4.65 27.29 -17.56
CA ILE A 20 5.60 27.59 -18.63
C ILE A 20 5.99 29.06 -18.48
N ALA A 21 7.24 29.33 -18.09
CA ALA A 21 7.83 30.66 -18.23
C ALA A 21 8.70 30.65 -19.49
N SER A 22 8.19 31.30 -20.54
CA SER A 22 8.96 31.66 -21.72
C SER A 22 9.90 32.82 -21.36
N ALA A 23 11.19 32.65 -21.61
CA ALA A 23 12.15 33.74 -21.61
C ALA A 23 12.26 34.28 -23.04
N GLU A 24 12.06 35.58 -23.21
CA GLU A 24 12.55 36.30 -24.37
C GLU A 24 13.17 37.63 -23.95
N THR A 25 14.25 37.94 -24.65
CA THR A 25 15.31 38.91 -24.37
C THR A 25 14.95 40.35 -24.74
N GLY A 26 15.52 41.32 -24.04
CA GLY A 26 16.01 42.56 -24.68
C GLY A 26 15.69 43.89 -23.98
N GLY A 27 16.75 44.63 -23.65
CA GLY A 27 16.90 46.02 -24.08
C GLY A 27 16.42 47.16 -23.16
N SER A 28 17.41 47.77 -22.51
CA SER A 28 17.64 49.23 -22.35
C SER A 28 16.65 50.15 -21.63
N ASP A 29 17.24 50.85 -20.66
CA ASP A 29 17.19 52.29 -20.42
C ASP A 29 16.14 52.94 -19.51
N SER A 30 16.75 53.64 -18.54
CA SER A 30 16.48 55.01 -18.10
C SER A 30 15.68 55.24 -16.81
N SER A 31 16.37 55.95 -15.90
CA SER A 31 15.91 57.04 -15.02
C SER A 31 14.56 56.87 -14.30
N GLY A 32 14.43 57.06 -12.99
CA GLY A 32 15.28 57.80 -12.07
C GLY A 32 14.38 58.42 -11.00
N THR A 33 15.03 58.76 -9.89
CA THR A 33 14.69 59.86 -8.98
C THR A 33 13.50 59.76 -8.01
N HIS A 34 13.90 59.83 -6.73
CA HIS A 34 13.33 60.64 -5.63
C HIS A 34 11.98 60.19 -5.02
N SER A 35 11.70 60.35 -3.73
CA SER A 35 12.46 60.72 -2.53
C SER A 35 11.48 60.68 -1.34
N LYS A 36 12.01 60.31 -0.17
CA LYS A 36 11.75 60.96 1.15
C LYS A 36 10.34 60.97 1.77
N THR A 37 10.20 60.13 2.80
CA THR A 37 9.99 60.46 4.24
C THR A 37 8.93 61.44 4.77
N THR A 38 8.47 61.08 5.98
CA THR A 38 7.72 61.81 7.03
C THR A 38 6.19 61.84 6.85
N GLY A 39 5.31 61.64 7.85
CA GLY A 39 5.42 61.48 9.30
C GLY A 39 4.25 62.21 9.99
N SER A 40 3.56 61.56 10.93
CA SER A 40 2.53 62.14 11.87
C SER A 40 1.13 62.41 11.24
N THR A 41 -0.05 62.27 11.88
CA THR A 41 -0.47 62.31 13.30
C THR A 41 -1.88 61.69 13.46
N LYS A 42 -2.23 61.33 14.71
CA LYS A 42 -3.49 60.76 15.23
C LYS A 42 -4.78 61.58 14.97
N THR A 43 -5.92 60.87 14.98
CA THR A 43 -7.19 61.29 15.64
C THR A 43 -7.96 60.08 16.19
N ASP A 44 -8.53 60.27 17.38
CA ASP A 44 -9.22 59.30 18.25
C ASP A 44 -10.67 58.98 17.82
N SER A 45 -11.17 57.79 18.16
CA SER A 45 -12.28 57.62 19.15
C SER A 45 -12.93 56.22 19.16
N SER A 46 -12.77 55.55 20.31
CA SER A 46 -13.70 54.66 21.05
C SER A 46 -14.74 53.77 20.35
N THR A 47 -14.63 52.44 20.56
CA THR A 47 -15.73 51.55 21.01
C THR A 47 -15.18 50.25 21.62
N PRO A 48 -15.92 49.54 22.51
CA PRO A 48 -15.38 48.92 23.71
C PRO A 48 -14.96 47.43 23.60
N LYS A 49 -14.03 47.04 24.48
CA LYS A 49 -13.75 45.66 24.88
C LYS A 49 -15.02 44.99 25.46
N LYS A 50 -15.35 43.78 24.98
CA LYS A 50 -16.21 42.81 25.67
C LYS A 50 -15.39 41.56 25.99
N GLY A 51 -15.44 41.14 27.26
CA GLY A 51 -14.76 39.97 27.81
C GLY A 51 -15.34 38.62 27.35
N PRO A 52 -14.86 37.50 27.93
CA PRO A 52 -15.09 36.16 27.41
C PRO A 52 -16.57 35.76 27.52
N ARG A 53 -17.17 35.36 26.39
CA ARG A 53 -18.52 34.79 26.33
C ARG A 53 -18.47 33.32 26.76
N LYS A 54 -19.32 32.94 27.72
CA LYS A 54 -19.72 31.54 27.97
C LYS A 54 -20.25 30.90 26.67
N PRO A 55 -19.95 29.62 26.39
CA PRO A 55 -20.50 28.95 25.22
C PRO A 55 -21.99 28.72 25.41
N SER A 56 -22.79 29.21 24.46
CA SER A 56 -24.21 28.86 24.31
C SER A 56 -24.31 27.58 23.46
N PRO A 57 -25.29 26.69 23.70
CA PRO A 57 -25.45 25.48 22.90
C PRO A 57 -25.61 25.83 21.42
N SER A 58 -24.88 25.11 20.56
CA SER A 58 -24.96 25.27 19.11
C SER A 58 -26.37 24.93 18.63
N ASP A 59 -27.02 25.92 18.04
CA ASP A 59 -28.34 25.81 17.41
C ASP A 59 -28.30 24.83 16.23
N PRO A 60 -29.00 23.67 16.29
CA PRO A 60 -28.95 22.62 15.28
C PRO A 60 -29.28 23.10 13.86
N GLN A 61 -30.10 24.15 13.73
CA GLN A 61 -30.49 24.71 12.43
C GLN A 61 -29.33 25.44 11.72
N LYS A 62 -28.37 26.00 12.47
CA LYS A 62 -27.17 26.62 11.88
C LYS A 62 -26.14 25.58 11.41
N LEU A 63 -26.08 24.42 12.08
CA LEU A 63 -25.23 23.31 11.66
C LEU A 63 -25.80 22.65 10.40
N ALA A 64 -27.12 22.42 10.36
CA ALA A 64 -27.81 21.91 9.18
C ALA A 64 -27.60 22.82 7.97
N LYS A 65 -27.75 24.14 8.13
CA LYS A 65 -27.52 25.11 7.05
C LYS A 65 -26.07 25.08 6.52
N ARG A 66 -25.07 24.96 7.39
CA ARG A 66 -23.66 24.86 6.99
C ARG A 66 -23.33 23.56 6.26
N VAL A 67 -23.97 22.46 6.63
CA VAL A 67 -23.83 21.16 5.96
C VAL A 67 -24.51 21.21 4.59
N THR A 68 -25.67 21.86 4.47
CA THR A 68 -26.35 22.07 3.18
C THR A 68 -25.55 22.99 2.25
N ASP A 69 -24.99 24.08 2.77
CA ASP A 69 -24.14 25.00 1.99
C ASP A 69 -22.83 24.34 1.54
N ALA A 70 -22.27 23.42 2.34
CA ALA A 70 -21.10 22.63 1.98
C ALA A 70 -21.43 21.56 0.92
N ALA A 71 -22.58 20.88 1.03
CA ALA A 71 -23.06 19.92 0.05
C ALA A 71 -23.33 20.57 -1.32
N ALA A 72 -23.93 21.76 -1.34
CA ALA A 72 -24.19 22.51 -2.58
C ALA A 72 -22.89 22.98 -3.27
N ARG A 73 -21.83 23.28 -2.50
CA ARG A 73 -20.51 23.62 -3.05
C ARG A 73 -19.78 22.41 -3.64
N VAL A 74 -19.96 21.24 -3.03
CA VAL A 74 -19.43 19.96 -3.54
C VAL A 74 -20.15 19.54 -4.82
N GLU A 75 -21.48 19.68 -4.89
CA GLU A 75 -22.24 19.43 -6.13
C GLU A 75 -21.88 20.41 -7.25
N SER A 76 -21.66 21.70 -6.93
CA SER A 76 -21.20 22.68 -7.91
C SER A 76 -19.79 22.40 -8.44
N ALA A 77 -18.91 21.81 -7.62
CA ALA A 77 -17.55 21.43 -8.02
C ALA A 77 -17.54 20.13 -8.85
N LEU A 78 -18.50 19.24 -8.63
CA LEU A 78 -18.68 18.00 -9.38
C LEU A 78 -19.46 18.21 -10.70
N GLY A 79 -20.23 19.30 -10.83
CA GLY A 79 -21.00 19.64 -12.02
C GLY A 79 -20.26 20.41 -13.12
N SER A 80 -19.04 20.88 -12.85
CA SER A 80 -18.20 21.59 -13.83
C SER A 80 -17.23 20.65 -14.55
N SER A 81 -17.76 19.64 -15.22
CA SER A 81 -17.07 18.95 -16.32
C SER A 81 -18.01 18.90 -17.54
N LYS A 82 -18.43 20.07 -18.02
CA LYS A 82 -19.04 20.18 -19.34
C LYS A 82 -17.95 20.23 -20.40
N LEU A 83 -17.93 19.16 -21.21
CA LEU A 83 -17.63 19.14 -22.65
C LEU A 83 -17.35 20.54 -23.24
N GLY A 84 -16.10 20.77 -23.64
CA GLY A 84 -15.73 21.93 -24.42
C GLY A 84 -16.49 21.93 -25.75
N GLU A 85 -17.34 22.93 -25.92
CA GLU A 85 -17.90 23.34 -27.20
C GLU A 85 -16.77 23.66 -28.18
N ARG A 86 -16.73 22.91 -29.29
CA ARG A 86 -16.00 23.29 -30.50
C ARG A 86 -16.55 24.63 -31.00
N ARG A 87 -15.71 25.66 -31.04
CA ARG A 87 -15.95 26.88 -31.81
C ARG A 87 -15.55 26.63 -33.28
N PRO A 88 -16.39 26.98 -34.28
CA PRO A 88 -16.08 26.74 -35.69
C PRO A 88 -15.19 27.84 -36.27
N SER A 89 -14.22 27.44 -37.10
CA SER A 89 -13.46 28.32 -37.99
C SER A 89 -14.30 28.72 -39.19
N ALA A 90 -14.30 30.02 -39.51
CA ALA A 90 -14.88 30.57 -40.72
C ALA A 90 -13.92 30.44 -41.92
N ALA A 91 -14.42 29.88 -43.02
CA ALA A 91 -14.06 30.18 -44.42
C ALA A 91 -15.15 29.54 -45.30
N SER A 92 -16.10 30.33 -45.80
CA SER A 92 -16.14 30.90 -47.15
C SER A 92 -16.62 29.93 -48.24
N THR A 93 -17.82 30.26 -48.74
CA THR A 93 -18.29 30.22 -50.14
C THR A 93 -18.47 28.88 -50.88
N ASP A 94 -19.75 28.68 -51.23
CA ASP A 94 -20.30 28.31 -52.54
C ASP A 94 -20.89 26.91 -52.82
N ARG A 95 -22.11 27.01 -53.40
CA ARG A 95 -22.88 26.09 -54.27
C ARG A 95 -23.73 24.94 -53.70
N LYS A 96 -25.04 25.26 -53.65
CA LYS A 96 -26.18 24.62 -54.36
C LYS A 96 -26.27 23.08 -54.41
N THR A 97 -27.29 22.57 -53.70
CA THR A 97 -28.45 21.76 -54.16
C THR A 97 -28.23 20.77 -55.31
N ASP A 98 -28.46 19.47 -55.07
CA ASP A 98 -29.70 18.77 -55.49
C ASP A 98 -29.79 17.30 -55.05
N GLY A 99 -31.04 16.81 -54.94
CA GLY A 99 -31.45 15.41 -55.21
C GLY A 99 -31.32 14.38 -54.07
N THR A 100 -32.38 14.07 -53.30
CA THR A 100 -33.47 13.09 -53.56
C THR A 100 -33.18 11.63 -53.15
N ASP A 101 -34.13 11.14 -52.35
CA ASP A 101 -34.67 9.77 -52.27
C ASP A 101 -33.90 8.64 -51.57
N GLY A 102 -34.52 8.15 -50.50
CA GLY A 102 -35.05 6.79 -50.57
C GLY A 102 -34.59 5.79 -49.51
N LYS A 103 -35.56 5.43 -48.66
CA LYS A 103 -35.76 4.13 -47.99
C LYS A 103 -35.12 3.85 -46.63
N SER A 104 -36.01 3.32 -45.81
CA SER A 104 -35.86 2.79 -44.47
C SER A 104 -34.86 1.64 -44.38
N SER A 105 -34.08 1.63 -43.30
CA SER A 105 -33.63 0.39 -42.70
C SER A 105 -33.50 0.55 -41.18
N LYS A 106 -33.90 -0.51 -40.47
CA LYS A 106 -33.86 -0.66 -39.00
C LYS A 106 -32.46 -0.40 -38.46
N GLY A 107 -32.31 0.60 -37.60
CA GLY A 107 -31.13 0.79 -36.77
C GLY A 107 -31.30 0.10 -35.42
N THR A 108 -30.69 -1.08 -35.26
CA THR A 108 -30.41 -1.66 -33.95
C THR A 108 -29.17 -0.94 -33.42
N THR A 109 -29.33 -0.09 -32.41
CA THR A 109 -28.20 0.52 -31.69
C THR A 109 -27.47 -0.56 -30.91
N LYS A 110 -26.24 -0.89 -31.32
CA LYS A 110 -25.27 -1.64 -30.51
C LYS A 110 -24.88 -0.74 -29.32
N SER A 111 -25.41 -1.05 -28.15
CA SER A 111 -24.81 -0.66 -26.87
C SER A 111 -23.45 -1.34 -26.77
N THR A 112 -22.41 -0.57 -26.44
CA THR A 112 -21.07 -1.11 -26.23
C THR A 112 -20.95 -1.68 -24.81
N ALA A 113 -20.00 -2.59 -24.58
CA ALA A 113 -19.74 -3.16 -23.25
C ALA A 113 -19.40 -2.09 -22.20
N ALA A 114 -18.87 -0.94 -22.62
CA ALA A 114 -18.65 0.22 -21.76
C ALA A 114 -19.97 0.83 -21.26
N ASP A 115 -20.96 1.00 -22.14
CA ASP A 115 -22.28 1.53 -21.78
C ASP A 115 -23.02 0.59 -20.81
N ALA A 116 -22.84 -0.73 -20.95
CA ALA A 116 -23.46 -1.72 -20.08
C ALA A 116 -22.84 -1.73 -18.67
N VAL A 117 -21.52 -1.50 -18.57
CA VAL A 117 -20.80 -1.40 -17.29
C VAL A 117 -21.11 -0.09 -16.57
N GLU A 118 -21.22 1.02 -17.31
CA GLU A 118 -21.62 2.32 -16.78
C GLU A 118 -23.07 2.29 -16.28
N THR A 119 -23.97 1.66 -17.03
CA THR A 119 -25.36 1.42 -16.63
C THR A 119 -25.44 0.53 -15.37
N ALA A 120 -24.57 -0.48 -15.22
CA ALA A 120 -24.54 -1.34 -14.04
C ALA A 120 -24.05 -0.57 -12.80
N ALA A 121 -23.02 0.26 -12.94
CA ALA A 121 -22.49 1.10 -11.86
C ALA A 121 -23.52 2.13 -11.37
N ASP A 122 -24.28 2.74 -12.29
CA ASP A 122 -25.32 3.70 -11.95
C ASP A 122 -26.56 3.04 -11.29
N ASN A 123 -26.90 1.82 -11.70
CA ASN A 123 -27.95 1.03 -11.06
C ASN A 123 -27.58 0.63 -9.62
N VAL A 124 -26.31 0.32 -9.35
CA VAL A 124 -25.80 0.06 -7.99
C VAL A 124 -25.84 1.34 -7.15
N ARG A 125 -25.38 2.48 -7.69
CA ARG A 125 -25.49 3.79 -7.01
C ARG A 125 -26.92 4.16 -6.65
N GLN A 126 -27.87 4.01 -7.58
CA GLN A 126 -29.29 4.28 -7.30
C GLN A 126 -29.88 3.35 -6.25
N SER A 127 -29.48 2.07 -6.24
CA SER A 127 -29.97 1.08 -5.28
C SER A 127 -29.48 1.39 -3.86
N VAL A 128 -28.23 1.83 -3.74
CA VAL A 128 -27.65 2.29 -2.47
C VAL A 128 -28.35 3.56 -1.99
N SER A 129 -28.55 4.56 -2.86
CA SER A 129 -29.27 5.79 -2.48
C SER A 129 -30.71 5.54 -2.02
N ARG A 130 -31.46 4.65 -2.69
CA ARG A 130 -32.83 4.28 -2.29
C ARG A 130 -32.87 3.53 -0.95
N ALA A 131 -31.87 2.71 -0.65
CA ALA A 131 -31.76 2.02 0.63
C ALA A 131 -31.55 3.01 1.80
N PHE A 132 -30.81 4.09 1.56
CA PHE A 132 -30.63 5.16 2.53
C PHE A 132 -31.88 6.04 2.72
N THR A 133 -32.65 6.31 1.66
CA THR A 133 -33.90 7.10 1.77
C THR A 133 -35.02 6.33 2.47
N LYS A 134 -35.07 5.00 2.31
CA LYS A 134 -36.11 4.15 2.92
C LYS A 134 -35.95 3.97 4.43
N ALA A 135 -34.73 4.17 4.97
CA ALA A 135 -34.48 4.13 6.40
C ALA A 135 -34.94 5.41 7.13
N THR A 136 -35.15 6.51 6.41
CA THR A 136 -35.59 7.80 6.97
C THR A 136 -37.11 8.03 6.91
N ASP A 137 -37.89 7.18 6.22
CA ASP A 137 -39.32 7.41 5.94
C ASP A 137 -40.25 6.32 6.54
N THR A 138 -40.16 6.07 7.84
CA THR A 138 -41.21 5.28 8.54
C THR A 138 -42.14 6.22 9.33
N PRO A 139 -43.42 6.41 8.93
CA PRO A 139 -44.33 7.31 9.64
C PRO A 139 -44.90 6.66 10.91
N ARG A 140 -44.71 7.33 12.04
CA ARG A 140 -45.27 6.98 13.35
C ARG A 140 -46.77 7.32 13.37
N LYS A 141 -47.66 6.31 13.31
CA LYS A 141 -49.10 6.51 13.53
C LYS A 141 -49.37 6.75 15.02
N LEU A 142 -49.86 7.94 15.37
CA LEU A 142 -50.46 8.26 16.67
C LEU A 142 -51.98 8.36 16.49
N SER A 143 -52.74 7.54 17.20
CA SER A 143 -54.18 7.70 17.40
C SER A 143 -54.43 8.47 18.70
N ALA A 144 -55.25 9.52 18.61
CA ALA A 144 -55.64 10.38 19.72
C ALA A 144 -56.95 9.91 20.39
N ALA A 145 -57.01 10.00 21.72
CA ALA A 145 -58.24 10.18 22.50
C ALA A 145 -57.91 10.90 23.82
N LEU A 146 -58.64 11.99 24.11
CA LEU A 146 -58.60 12.81 25.33
C LEU A 146 -59.33 12.11 26.51
N ASP A 147 -58.91 12.30 27.77
CA ASP A 147 -59.54 13.24 28.73
C ASP A 147 -59.00 13.20 30.19
N ASN A 148 -58.87 14.41 30.78
CA ASN A 148 -58.99 14.92 32.17
C ASN A 148 -58.30 14.34 33.45
N ARG A 149 -57.59 15.28 34.13
CA ARG A 149 -56.98 15.41 35.50
C ARG A 149 -57.80 14.94 36.74
N PRO A 150 -57.31 15.02 38.02
CA PRO A 150 -55.93 15.04 38.61
C PRO A 150 -55.75 14.20 39.92
N GLN A 151 -54.53 13.77 40.29
CA GLN A 151 -53.88 13.92 41.64
C GLN A 151 -52.69 12.96 41.90
N ALA A 152 -51.57 13.59 42.28
CA ALA A 152 -50.56 13.25 43.30
C ALA A 152 -49.82 11.88 43.35
N ALA A 153 -48.49 12.06 43.42
CA ALA A 153 -47.45 11.27 44.09
C ALA A 153 -46.50 10.44 43.19
N GLU A 154 -45.24 10.51 43.61
CA GLU A 154 -44.04 9.77 43.17
C GLU A 154 -43.20 10.40 42.05
N ALA A 155 -41.98 10.74 42.45
CA ALA A 155 -40.90 11.29 41.64
C ALA A 155 -40.04 10.13 41.16
N GLU A 156 -39.83 9.99 39.84
CA GLU A 156 -38.80 9.10 39.30
C GLU A 156 -38.38 9.49 37.86
N THR A 157 -37.07 9.65 37.70
CA THR A 157 -36.19 9.34 36.54
C THR A 157 -36.68 9.54 35.09
N GLU A 158 -36.05 10.50 34.39
CA GLU A 158 -35.97 10.52 32.92
C GLU A 158 -34.49 10.64 32.49
N ALA A 159 -33.80 9.49 32.37
CA ALA A 159 -32.45 9.39 31.78
C ALA A 159 -32.10 7.94 31.37
N THR A 160 -32.97 7.25 30.60
CA THR A 160 -32.74 5.84 30.20
C THR A 160 -32.97 5.52 28.72
N ALA A 161 -33.31 6.50 27.88
CA ALA A 161 -33.60 6.28 26.45
C ALA A 161 -32.41 5.85 25.53
N PRO A 162 -31.13 6.16 25.81
CA PRO A 162 -30.03 5.72 24.92
C PRO A 162 -29.60 4.27 25.15
N LEU A 163 -29.78 3.72 26.36
CA LEU A 163 -29.25 2.40 26.74
C LEU A 163 -30.09 1.24 26.21
N GLU A 164 -31.42 1.36 26.17
CA GLU A 164 -32.26 0.31 25.59
C GLU A 164 -32.06 0.21 24.08
N THR A 165 -31.90 1.35 23.39
CA THR A 165 -31.73 1.37 21.94
C THR A 165 -30.44 0.68 21.49
N LEU A 166 -29.32 0.90 22.19
CA LEU A 166 -28.05 0.26 21.85
C LEU A 166 -28.07 -1.24 22.17
N THR A 167 -28.58 -1.61 23.34
CA THR A 167 -28.67 -3.01 23.78
C THR A 167 -29.62 -3.84 22.90
N VAL A 168 -30.72 -3.22 22.45
CA VAL A 168 -31.66 -3.83 21.49
C VAL A 168 -31.01 -3.97 20.11
N VAL A 169 -30.22 -3.00 19.65
CA VAL A 169 -29.53 -3.09 18.34
C VAL A 169 -28.44 -4.18 18.38
N THR A 170 -27.60 -4.25 19.42
CA THR A 170 -26.55 -5.28 19.52
C THR A 170 -27.14 -6.69 19.62
N ARG A 171 -28.25 -6.85 20.37
CA ARG A 171 -28.95 -8.15 20.52
C ARG A 171 -29.73 -8.54 19.26
N THR A 172 -30.31 -7.59 18.54
CA THR A 172 -31.06 -7.85 17.30
C THR A 172 -30.13 -8.20 16.14
N VAL A 173 -28.97 -7.54 16.05
CA VAL A 173 -27.96 -7.84 15.01
C VAL A 173 -27.30 -9.19 15.26
N ALA A 174 -26.94 -9.52 16.52
CA ALA A 174 -26.41 -10.83 16.86
C ALA A 174 -27.42 -11.97 16.57
N LYS A 175 -28.71 -11.73 16.80
CA LYS A 175 -29.77 -12.71 16.56
C LYS A 175 -30.12 -12.89 15.07
N ASP A 176 -30.19 -11.82 14.29
CA ASP A 176 -30.50 -11.87 12.85
C ASP A 176 -29.36 -12.49 12.01
N VAL A 177 -28.12 -12.40 12.50
CA VAL A 177 -26.95 -13.07 11.89
C VAL A 177 -26.96 -14.58 12.19
N VAL A 178 -27.30 -14.99 13.42
CA VAL A 178 -27.37 -16.41 13.81
C VAL A 178 -28.56 -17.12 13.15
N ASP A 179 -29.72 -16.48 13.07
CA ASP A 179 -30.94 -17.09 12.50
C ASP A 179 -30.90 -17.16 10.95
N ARG A 180 -30.06 -16.37 10.27
CA ARG A 180 -29.92 -16.40 8.79
C ARG A 180 -28.82 -17.33 8.27
N LEU A 181 -27.90 -17.76 9.13
CA LEU A 181 -26.73 -18.57 8.71
C LEU A 181 -26.86 -20.06 9.03
N ILE A 182 -27.88 -20.50 9.77
CA ILE A 182 -28.16 -21.93 10.03
C ILE A 182 -29.61 -22.28 9.67
N PRO A 183 -29.89 -22.83 8.48
CA PRO A 183 -31.22 -23.34 8.20
C PRO A 183 -31.43 -24.72 8.83
N VAL A 184 -32.30 -24.81 9.84
CA VAL A 184 -32.85 -26.07 10.33
C VAL A 184 -33.94 -26.55 9.36
N SER A 185 -33.56 -27.54 8.55
CA SER A 185 -34.36 -28.59 7.88
C SER A 185 -35.68 -28.22 7.17
N ALA A 186 -35.68 -28.39 5.85
CA ALA A 186 -36.86 -28.87 5.12
C ALA A 186 -36.49 -30.12 4.31
N ARG A 187 -37.08 -31.25 4.69
CA ARG A 187 -36.94 -32.57 4.07
C ARG A 187 -38.11 -32.78 3.11
N THR A 188 -37.95 -32.49 1.81
CA THR A 188 -38.73 -33.16 0.74
C THR A 188 -38.10 -32.98 -0.65
N GLN A 189 -37.73 -34.12 -1.25
CA GLN A 189 -37.41 -34.44 -2.67
C GLN A 189 -36.63 -33.46 -3.56
N ALA A 190 -35.48 -33.94 -4.04
CA ALA A 190 -34.56 -33.30 -4.98
C ALA A 190 -35.10 -33.27 -6.43
N PRO A 191 -34.94 -32.15 -7.16
CA PRO A 191 -34.76 -32.15 -8.60
C PRO A 191 -33.26 -32.12 -8.97
N ALA A 192 -32.93 -32.68 -10.13
CA ALA A 192 -31.57 -32.98 -10.58
C ALA A 192 -30.66 -31.75 -10.74
N ALA A 193 -29.38 -31.95 -10.43
CA ALA A 193 -28.31 -30.97 -10.59
C ALA A 193 -28.12 -30.56 -12.06
N GLN A 194 -28.29 -29.28 -12.37
CA GLN A 194 -27.72 -28.66 -13.57
C GLN A 194 -26.35 -28.08 -13.21
N SER A 195 -25.33 -28.54 -13.92
CA SER A 195 -23.93 -28.26 -13.65
C SER A 195 -23.52 -26.87 -14.14
N ILE A 196 -22.76 -26.15 -13.29
CA ILE A 196 -22.12 -24.85 -13.51
C ILE A 196 -21.21 -24.70 -14.77
N PRO A 197 -20.71 -25.75 -15.47
CA PRO A 197 -19.86 -25.58 -16.66
C PRO A 197 -20.50 -24.87 -17.86
N GLU A 198 -21.82 -24.94 -18.06
CA GLU A 198 -22.46 -24.34 -19.27
C GLU A 198 -22.55 -22.81 -19.21
N MET A 199 -22.66 -22.24 -18.00
CA MET A 199 -22.76 -20.78 -17.81
C MET A 199 -21.39 -20.09 -18.01
N VAL A 200 -20.29 -20.80 -17.73
CA VAL A 200 -18.92 -20.35 -17.97
C VAL A 200 -18.56 -20.47 -19.45
N ALA A 201 -19.01 -21.54 -20.13
CA ALA A 201 -18.81 -21.74 -21.56
C ALA A 201 -19.52 -20.67 -22.42
N ALA A 202 -20.72 -20.25 -22.02
CA ALA A 202 -21.48 -19.22 -22.73
C ALA A 202 -20.83 -17.81 -22.64
N ALA A 203 -20.06 -17.54 -21.58
CA ALA A 203 -19.32 -16.30 -21.42
C ALA A 203 -17.99 -16.30 -22.21
N THR A 204 -17.34 -17.47 -22.35
CA THR A 204 -16.08 -17.60 -23.10
C THR A 204 -16.30 -17.60 -24.62
N GLU A 205 -17.47 -18.03 -25.11
CA GLU A 205 -17.74 -18.04 -26.56
C GLU A 205 -17.89 -16.63 -27.16
N ARG A 206 -18.33 -15.65 -26.35
CA ARG A 206 -18.53 -14.25 -26.77
C ARG A 206 -17.26 -13.42 -26.84
N LEU A 207 -16.11 -13.96 -26.39
CA LEU A 207 -14.83 -13.26 -26.31
C LEU A 207 -13.76 -13.79 -27.28
N LYS A 208 -14.13 -14.63 -28.26
CA LYS A 208 -13.19 -15.10 -29.29
C LYS A 208 -12.83 -13.96 -30.27
N PRO A 209 -11.54 -13.67 -30.52
CA PRO A 209 -11.13 -12.77 -31.59
C PRO A 209 -11.46 -13.36 -32.97
N ARG A 210 -11.98 -12.56 -33.90
CA ARG A 210 -12.11 -12.95 -35.31
C ARG A 210 -10.76 -12.77 -36.00
N LEU A 211 -10.11 -13.88 -36.35
CA LEU A 211 -8.96 -13.91 -37.25
C LEU A 211 -9.43 -13.85 -38.72
N PRO A 212 -8.66 -13.22 -39.62
CA PRO A 212 -9.03 -13.04 -41.03
C PRO A 212 -9.05 -14.35 -41.82
N GLU A 213 -9.99 -14.47 -42.76
CA GLU A 213 -10.18 -15.61 -43.66
C GLU A 213 -9.13 -15.62 -44.79
N THR A 214 -8.17 -16.57 -44.74
CA THR A 214 -7.61 -17.40 -45.85
C THR A 214 -6.23 -18.01 -45.47
N PRO A 215 -5.81 -19.16 -46.05
CA PRO A 215 -5.10 -20.19 -45.27
C PRO A 215 -3.60 -20.32 -45.57
N VAL A 216 -2.81 -20.75 -44.57
CA VAL A 216 -1.65 -21.64 -44.78
C VAL A 216 -1.37 -22.54 -43.57
N SER A 217 -0.85 -23.72 -43.90
CA SER A 217 -0.78 -25.06 -43.26
C SER A 217 0.14 -25.28 -42.02
N PRO A 218 0.08 -26.46 -41.35
CA PRO A 218 0.18 -26.60 -39.89
C PRO A 218 1.46 -27.27 -39.37
N LEU A 219 1.84 -26.98 -38.11
CA LEU A 219 2.53 -27.92 -37.21
C LEU A 219 2.13 -27.69 -35.74
N GLN A 220 1.09 -28.44 -35.37
CA GLN A 220 0.69 -29.09 -34.12
C GLN A 220 1.09 -28.55 -32.73
N ASP A 221 0.03 -28.24 -31.99
CA ASP A 221 -0.16 -27.99 -30.56
C ASP A 221 0.35 -29.09 -29.59
N LEU A 222 0.93 -28.63 -28.48
CA LEU A 222 0.83 -29.25 -27.16
C LEU A 222 0.64 -28.12 -26.11
N GLY A 223 -0.57 -27.55 -26.05
CA GLY A 223 -0.87 -26.41 -25.17
C GLY A 223 -2.22 -26.47 -24.47
N LEU A 224 -2.94 -27.60 -24.53
CA LEU A 224 -4.32 -27.70 -24.03
C LEU A 224 -4.56 -28.92 -23.12
N ALA A 225 -3.58 -29.26 -22.28
CA ALA A 225 -3.71 -30.25 -21.21
C ALA A 225 -3.33 -29.71 -19.81
N ALA A 226 -3.00 -28.42 -19.68
CA ALA A 226 -2.47 -27.86 -18.42
C ALA A 226 -3.52 -27.19 -17.51
N LEU A 227 -4.82 -27.18 -17.87
CA LEU A 227 -5.83 -26.39 -17.15
C LEU A 227 -6.75 -27.19 -16.19
N LEU A 228 -6.57 -28.51 -16.04
CA LEU A 228 -7.39 -29.30 -15.11
C LEU A 228 -6.60 -30.42 -14.44
N GLY A 229 -6.07 -30.15 -13.24
CA GLY A 229 -5.78 -31.21 -12.28
C GLY A 229 -4.56 -30.96 -11.40
N TRP A 230 -4.74 -30.26 -10.27
CA TRP A 230 -3.79 -30.33 -9.17
C TRP A 230 -4.51 -30.45 -7.82
N SER A 231 -4.51 -31.68 -7.29
CA SER A 231 -4.65 -31.98 -5.87
C SER A 231 -3.57 -33.01 -5.47
N ARG A 232 -2.64 -32.59 -4.60
CA ARG A 232 -1.79 -33.36 -3.66
C ARG A 232 -1.32 -34.78 -4.06
N ARG A 233 0.00 -35.02 -4.16
CA ARG A 233 0.93 -35.44 -3.08
C ARG A 233 2.22 -36.09 -3.65
N ASP A 234 3.32 -35.80 -2.95
CA ASP A 234 4.56 -36.55 -2.68
C ASP A 234 5.34 -37.28 -3.77
N GLY A 235 6.63 -36.98 -3.77
CA GLY A 235 7.65 -37.58 -4.61
C GLY A 235 8.12 -38.95 -4.12
N SER A 236 8.51 -39.76 -5.10
CA SER A 236 9.49 -40.82 -4.93
C SER A 236 10.18 -41.07 -6.27
N GLN A 237 11.45 -40.65 -6.34
CA GLN A 237 12.62 -41.33 -6.92
C GLN A 237 12.39 -42.24 -8.15
N GLY A 238 12.98 -41.83 -9.28
CA GLY A 238 13.15 -42.66 -10.47
C GLY A 238 14.36 -43.59 -10.37
N LEU A 239 14.13 -44.88 -10.58
CA LEU A 239 15.12 -45.92 -10.86
C LEU A 239 15.38 -46.00 -12.38
N VAL A 240 16.66 -46.19 -12.76
CA VAL A 240 17.04 -46.76 -14.06
C VAL A 240 18.01 -47.94 -13.79
N PRO A 241 17.88 -49.09 -14.50
CA PRO A 241 18.57 -50.32 -14.09
C PRO A 241 19.77 -50.74 -14.98
N ILE A 242 20.50 -51.73 -14.44
CA ILE A 242 21.34 -52.80 -15.05
C ILE A 242 22.87 -52.61 -14.99
N GLY A 243 23.53 -53.53 -14.25
CA GLY A 243 24.94 -53.90 -14.36
C GLY A 243 25.43 -54.73 -13.17
N ARG A 244 26.04 -55.90 -13.38
CA ARG A 244 26.09 -57.04 -12.43
C ARG A 244 27.54 -57.31 -11.93
N VAL A 245 27.64 -57.75 -10.65
CA VAL A 245 28.68 -58.60 -10.00
C VAL A 245 30.06 -57.99 -9.63
N THR A 246 30.35 -57.87 -8.32
CA THR A 246 31.33 -58.68 -7.55
C THR A 246 31.47 -58.15 -6.10
N THR A 247 31.36 -59.04 -5.11
CA THR A 247 31.93 -58.95 -3.74
C THR A 247 33.09 -59.96 -3.68
N PRO A 248 34.09 -59.89 -2.76
CA PRO A 248 33.95 -59.51 -1.34
C PRO A 248 35.13 -58.74 -0.70
N GLU A 249 34.92 -58.16 0.49
CA GLU A 249 35.66 -58.53 1.72
C GLU A 249 35.18 -57.76 2.95
N THR A 250 35.13 -58.48 4.06
CA THR A 250 34.64 -58.08 5.37
C THR A 250 35.78 -57.49 6.20
N THR A 251 35.59 -56.32 6.80
CA THR A 251 36.39 -55.90 7.97
C THR A 251 35.57 -55.02 8.91
N SER A 252 35.88 -55.16 10.20
CA SER A 252 35.01 -55.00 11.36
C SER A 252 34.53 -53.59 11.68
N GLN A 253 33.32 -53.54 12.24
CA GLN A 253 32.66 -52.38 12.83
C GLN A 253 33.40 -51.83 14.06
N VAL A 254 33.55 -50.51 14.11
CA VAL A 254 33.67 -49.70 15.34
C VAL A 254 32.43 -48.79 15.36
N PRO A 255 31.62 -48.74 16.44
CA PRO A 255 30.44 -47.90 16.45
C PRO A 255 30.85 -46.42 16.54
N PRO A 256 30.32 -45.52 15.68
CA PRO A 256 30.48 -44.10 15.91
C PRO A 256 29.57 -43.69 17.07
N GLU A 257 30.19 -43.11 18.09
CA GLU A 257 29.53 -42.38 19.15
C GLU A 257 28.80 -41.20 18.49
N VAL A 258 27.48 -41.31 18.36
CA VAL A 258 26.63 -40.23 17.85
C VAL A 258 26.52 -39.20 18.97
N THR A 259 27.47 -38.26 19.02
CA THR A 259 27.23 -36.96 19.63
C THR A 259 26.17 -36.25 18.81
N SER A 260 24.91 -36.38 19.22
CA SER A 260 23.81 -35.53 18.79
C SER A 260 24.07 -34.11 19.32
N GLN A 261 24.96 -33.37 18.67
CA GLN A 261 24.86 -31.92 18.67
C GLN A 261 23.64 -31.60 17.81
N VAL A 262 22.50 -31.39 18.48
CA VAL A 262 21.41 -30.62 17.90
C VAL A 262 21.98 -29.22 17.73
N THR A 263 22.53 -28.94 16.56
CA THR A 263 22.72 -27.57 16.12
C THR A 263 21.32 -26.98 16.07
N THR A 264 20.95 -26.17 17.06
CA THR A 264 19.77 -25.31 16.97
C THR A 264 19.91 -24.53 15.66
N GLN A 265 19.15 -24.93 14.64
CA GLN A 265 19.01 -24.14 13.40
C GLN A 265 18.58 -22.75 13.84
N ALA A 266 19.43 -21.76 13.60
CA ALA A 266 19.23 -20.40 14.08
C ALA A 266 18.06 -19.78 13.33
N THR A 267 16.84 -19.89 13.84
CA THR A 267 15.62 -19.33 13.23
C THR A 267 15.75 -17.83 13.01
N SER A 268 15.29 -17.33 11.86
CA SER A 268 15.28 -15.88 11.58
C SER A 268 14.58 -15.15 12.72
N ILE A 269 15.17 -14.03 13.16
CA ILE A 269 14.58 -13.16 14.19
C ILE A 269 13.23 -12.57 13.79
N LEU A 270 12.88 -12.63 12.49
CA LEU A 270 11.60 -12.17 11.95
C LEU A 270 10.51 -13.25 12.07
N ALA A 271 10.87 -14.52 12.25
CA ALA A 271 9.95 -15.65 12.37
C ALA A 271 9.40 -15.78 13.80
N THR A 272 8.77 -14.72 14.32
CA THR A 272 8.16 -14.74 15.66
C THR A 272 6.93 -15.65 15.69
N GLU A 273 6.53 -16.10 16.88
CA GLU A 273 5.31 -16.92 17.03
C GLU A 273 4.06 -16.19 16.50
N ASP A 274 3.96 -14.88 16.75
CA ASP A 274 2.87 -14.05 16.23
C ASP A 274 2.91 -13.95 14.70
N GLN A 275 4.09 -13.82 14.11
CA GLN A 275 4.27 -13.77 12.65
C GLN A 275 3.82 -15.09 12.02
N LEU A 276 4.32 -16.22 12.51
CA LEU A 276 3.97 -17.56 12.01
C LEU A 276 2.47 -17.84 12.13
N ALA A 277 1.86 -17.45 13.26
CA ALA A 277 0.43 -17.61 13.48
C ALA A 277 -0.41 -16.70 12.57
N ALA A 278 0.04 -15.46 12.34
CA ALA A 278 -0.65 -14.51 11.47
C ALA A 278 -0.67 -14.97 10.01
N GLU A 279 0.46 -15.44 9.47
CA GLU A 279 0.55 -15.91 8.08
C GLU A 279 -0.36 -17.10 7.80
N GLN A 280 -0.47 -18.04 8.75
CA GLN A 280 -1.44 -19.14 8.64
C GLN A 280 -2.88 -18.63 8.59
N GLN A 281 -3.21 -17.62 9.39
CA GLN A 281 -4.55 -17.01 9.39
C GLN A 281 -4.82 -16.23 8.10
N VAL A 282 -3.84 -15.48 7.60
CA VAL A 282 -3.91 -14.76 6.32
C VAL A 282 -4.22 -15.72 5.18
N SER A 283 -3.52 -16.86 5.12
CA SER A 283 -3.78 -17.90 4.12
C SER A 283 -5.22 -18.44 4.21
N GLN A 284 -5.77 -18.62 5.41
CA GLN A 284 -7.16 -19.05 5.58
C GLN A 284 -8.16 -17.99 5.12
N ILE A 285 -7.93 -16.71 5.47
CA ILE A 285 -8.80 -15.59 5.13
C ILE A 285 -8.83 -15.34 3.62
N VAL A 286 -7.66 -15.29 2.98
CA VAL A 286 -7.55 -14.93 1.56
C VAL A 286 -8.18 -16.00 0.65
N ASN A 287 -8.16 -17.26 1.06
CA ASN A 287 -8.77 -18.35 0.29
C ASN A 287 -10.30 -18.44 0.40
N THR A 288 -10.95 -17.52 1.14
CA THR A 288 -12.41 -17.52 1.26
C THR A 288 -13.12 -16.93 0.01
N PRO A 289 -14.38 -17.34 -0.27
CA PRO A 289 -15.11 -16.83 -1.42
C PRO A 289 -15.29 -15.31 -1.45
N PHE A 290 -15.43 -14.66 -0.29
CA PHE A 290 -15.59 -13.20 -0.19
C PHE A 290 -14.33 -12.48 -0.69
N VAL A 291 -13.16 -12.90 -0.22
CA VAL A 291 -11.88 -12.31 -0.62
C VAL A 291 -11.56 -12.63 -2.08
N GLN A 292 -11.82 -13.86 -2.54
CA GLN A 292 -11.61 -14.21 -3.95
C GLN A 292 -12.52 -13.41 -4.89
N LEU A 293 -13.77 -13.14 -4.51
CA LEU A 293 -14.65 -12.27 -5.29
C LEU A 293 -14.14 -10.81 -5.31
N ALA A 294 -13.74 -10.26 -4.16
CA ALA A 294 -13.15 -8.94 -4.09
C ALA A 294 -11.88 -8.82 -4.96
N LYS A 295 -11.03 -9.85 -4.98
CA LYS A 295 -9.84 -9.92 -5.82
C LYS A 295 -10.16 -9.79 -7.31
N VAL A 296 -11.20 -10.47 -7.79
CA VAL A 296 -11.63 -10.37 -9.21
C VAL A 296 -12.08 -8.95 -9.56
N VAL A 297 -12.84 -8.31 -8.67
CA VAL A 297 -13.27 -6.91 -8.85
C VAL A 297 -12.06 -5.98 -8.86
N LEU A 298 -11.12 -6.18 -7.95
CA LEU A 298 -9.89 -5.39 -7.84
C LEU A 298 -9.03 -5.51 -9.11
N MET A 299 -8.81 -6.73 -9.60
CA MET A 299 -8.06 -6.98 -10.84
C MET A 299 -8.69 -6.24 -12.04
N ALA A 300 -10.02 -6.27 -12.17
CA ALA A 300 -10.71 -5.56 -13.24
C ALA A 300 -10.53 -4.03 -13.13
N ALA A 301 -10.64 -3.48 -11.92
CA ALA A 301 -10.42 -2.07 -11.67
C ALA A 301 -8.97 -1.64 -11.98
N TRP A 302 -7.99 -2.39 -11.49
CA TRP A 302 -6.58 -2.13 -11.72
C TRP A 302 -6.21 -2.19 -13.19
N TYR A 303 -6.72 -3.16 -13.94
CA TYR A 303 -6.48 -3.23 -15.38
C TYR A 303 -7.00 -1.99 -16.11
N VAL A 304 -8.20 -1.51 -15.75
CA VAL A 304 -8.78 -0.28 -16.34
C VAL A 304 -7.92 0.94 -16.00
N GLU A 305 -7.44 1.07 -14.77
CA GLU A 305 -6.60 2.20 -14.36
C GLU A 305 -5.19 2.11 -14.98
N ALA A 306 -4.60 0.93 -15.09
CA ALA A 306 -3.33 0.72 -15.78
C ALA A 306 -3.42 1.09 -17.27
N ALA A 307 -4.51 0.68 -17.95
CA ALA A 307 -4.73 1.05 -19.34
C ALA A 307 -4.80 2.58 -19.55
N LYS A 308 -5.26 3.34 -18.55
CA LYS A 308 -5.28 4.81 -18.57
C LYS A 308 -3.90 5.40 -18.27
N ASN A 309 -3.27 4.98 -17.17
CA ASN A 309 -1.99 5.54 -16.71
C ASN A 309 -0.87 5.26 -17.73
N PHE A 310 -0.82 4.04 -18.29
CA PHE A 310 0.19 3.64 -19.27
C PHE A 310 -0.26 3.84 -20.73
N ALA A 311 -1.27 4.67 -20.99
CA ALA A 311 -1.82 4.88 -22.34
C ALA A 311 -0.77 5.35 -23.36
N THR A 312 0.24 6.11 -22.93
CA THR A 312 1.34 6.58 -23.78
C THR A 312 2.16 5.44 -24.39
N VAL A 313 2.21 4.28 -23.74
CA VAL A 313 2.90 3.07 -24.23
C VAL A 313 1.93 1.97 -24.69
N GLY A 314 0.62 2.27 -24.74
CA GLY A 314 -0.42 1.35 -25.19
C GLY A 314 -1.11 0.56 -24.08
N GLY A 315 -0.91 0.92 -22.82
CA GLY A 315 -1.40 0.19 -21.65
C GLY A 315 -0.42 -0.89 -21.16
N PRO A 316 -0.81 -1.73 -20.18
CA PRO A 316 0.03 -2.82 -19.70
C PRO A 316 0.29 -3.85 -20.80
N ASP A 317 1.56 -4.23 -20.99
CA ASP A 317 1.96 -5.29 -21.93
C ASP A 317 1.52 -6.69 -21.46
N PHE A 318 1.71 -7.71 -22.30
CA PHE A 318 1.28 -9.08 -21.97
C PHE A 318 1.97 -9.63 -20.71
N THR A 319 3.25 -9.32 -20.53
CA THR A 319 4.02 -9.78 -19.37
C THR A 319 3.46 -9.18 -18.10
N ASN A 320 3.22 -7.86 -18.07
CA ASN A 320 2.56 -7.20 -16.96
C ASN A 320 1.16 -7.75 -16.73
N PHE A 321 0.34 -7.88 -17.78
CA PHE A 321 -1.01 -8.46 -17.66
C PHE A 321 -1.00 -9.84 -17.00
N SER A 322 -0.03 -10.70 -17.33
CA SER A 322 0.11 -12.04 -16.73
C SER A 322 0.42 -12.01 -15.21
N GLN A 323 0.99 -10.91 -14.71
CA GLN A 323 1.35 -10.73 -13.30
C GLN A 323 0.24 -10.09 -12.45
N LEU A 324 -0.86 -9.61 -13.06
CA LEU A 324 -1.95 -8.93 -12.35
C LEU A 324 -2.57 -9.79 -11.24
N ASN A 325 -2.76 -11.09 -11.47
CA ASN A 325 -3.31 -11.99 -10.44
C ASN A 325 -2.35 -12.15 -9.25
N GLN A 326 -1.04 -12.14 -9.48
CA GLN A 326 -0.06 -12.18 -8.40
C GLN A 326 -0.16 -10.91 -7.55
N ALA A 327 -0.10 -9.74 -8.18
CA ALA A 327 -0.19 -8.46 -7.48
C ALA A 327 -1.49 -8.33 -6.66
N ALA A 328 -2.63 -8.70 -7.25
CA ALA A 328 -3.91 -8.68 -6.53
C ALA A 328 -3.97 -9.73 -5.39
N THR A 329 -3.22 -10.84 -5.50
CA THR A 329 -3.11 -11.84 -4.42
C THR A 329 -2.23 -11.32 -3.28
N GLU A 330 -1.10 -10.67 -3.59
CA GLU A 330 -0.25 -10.05 -2.56
C GLU A 330 -0.98 -8.90 -1.85
N PHE A 331 -1.77 -8.11 -2.57
CA PHE A 331 -2.64 -7.11 -1.98
C PHE A 331 -3.72 -7.70 -1.06
N ALA A 332 -4.24 -8.88 -1.40
CA ALA A 332 -5.18 -9.60 -0.53
C ALA A 332 -4.50 -10.08 0.76
N ASN A 333 -3.28 -10.62 0.66
CA ASN A 333 -2.49 -11.03 1.82
C ASN A 333 -2.15 -9.84 2.73
N GLN A 334 -1.76 -8.72 2.12
CA GLN A 334 -1.51 -7.45 2.81
C GLN A 334 -2.77 -7.01 3.55
N SER A 335 -3.93 -6.95 2.89
CA SER A 335 -5.20 -6.54 3.51
C SER A 335 -5.63 -7.49 4.64
N ALA A 336 -5.39 -8.80 4.51
CA ALA A 336 -5.67 -9.75 5.58
C ALA A 336 -4.74 -9.55 6.78
N THR A 337 -3.46 -9.26 6.53
CA THR A 337 -2.48 -8.95 7.59
C THR A 337 -2.87 -7.67 8.33
N GLU A 338 -3.29 -6.65 7.56
CA GLU A 338 -3.83 -5.40 8.07
C GLU A 338 -5.07 -5.60 8.96
N PHE A 339 -6.00 -6.48 8.57
CA PHE A 339 -7.14 -6.86 9.40
C PHE A 339 -6.68 -7.42 10.77
N LEU A 340 -5.64 -8.26 10.80
CA LEU A 340 -5.12 -8.82 12.05
C LEU A 340 -4.51 -7.75 12.96
N LEU A 341 -4.06 -6.62 12.42
CA LEU A 341 -3.54 -5.49 13.19
C LEU A 341 -4.62 -4.58 13.76
N LEU A 342 -5.88 -4.69 13.33
CA LEU A 342 -6.96 -3.80 13.77
C LEU A 342 -7.17 -3.81 15.29
N ASN A 343 -6.87 -4.94 15.94
CA ASN A 343 -6.97 -5.05 17.40
C ASN A 343 -5.84 -4.34 18.14
N SER A 344 -5.89 -3.01 18.17
CA SER A 344 -4.91 -2.20 18.91
C SER A 344 -4.86 -2.46 20.42
N ASN A 345 -5.80 -3.21 21.01
CA ASN A 345 -5.75 -3.59 22.42
C ASN A 345 -5.13 -4.97 22.67
N ASP A 346 -4.78 -5.70 21.60
CA ASP A 346 -4.02 -6.95 21.56
C ASP A 346 -2.97 -6.81 20.44
N PRO A 347 -1.98 -5.91 20.62
CA PRO A 347 -1.10 -5.47 19.54
C PRO A 347 -0.18 -6.60 19.08
N LYS A 348 0.07 -6.64 17.77
CA LYS A 348 1.03 -7.55 17.13
C LYS A 348 1.94 -6.77 16.22
N LEU A 349 3.23 -7.06 16.28
CA LEU A 349 4.21 -6.46 15.40
C LEU A 349 4.50 -7.42 14.24
N LEU A 350 3.81 -7.21 13.11
CA LEU A 350 3.84 -8.13 11.96
C LEU A 350 4.59 -7.51 10.79
N LEU A 351 5.29 -8.36 10.03
CA LEU A 351 5.85 -8.01 8.73
C LEU A 351 4.74 -7.56 7.77
N GLN A 352 5.05 -6.53 6.99
CA GLN A 352 4.23 -6.06 5.88
C GLN A 352 5.10 -5.72 4.69
N VAL A 353 4.49 -5.49 3.52
CA VAL A 353 5.19 -4.99 2.32
C VAL A 353 6.43 -5.86 1.99
N ASN A 354 6.31 -7.16 2.21
CA ASN A 354 7.41 -8.11 2.14
C ASN A 354 7.19 -9.13 1.03
N PRO A 355 8.26 -9.61 0.37
CA PRO A 355 8.14 -10.64 -0.65
C PRO A 355 7.59 -11.96 -0.07
N PRO A 356 7.12 -12.87 -0.94
CA PRO A 356 6.88 -14.25 -0.56
C PRO A 356 8.15 -14.88 0.05
N HIS A 357 7.98 -15.72 1.07
CA HIS A 357 9.09 -16.30 1.82
C HIS A 357 8.68 -17.61 2.53
N SER A 358 9.63 -18.29 3.16
CA SER A 358 9.40 -19.58 3.81
C SER A 358 10.18 -19.70 5.12
N TRP A 359 9.49 -20.06 6.21
CA TRP A 359 10.07 -20.27 7.53
C TRP A 359 10.17 -21.78 7.83
N ASN A 360 11.34 -22.40 7.69
CA ASN A 360 11.51 -23.84 7.96
C ASN A 360 10.41 -24.73 7.31
N GLY A 361 10.01 -24.43 6.07
CA GLY A 361 8.96 -25.16 5.35
C GLY A 361 7.52 -24.67 5.56
N GLN A 362 7.29 -23.62 6.35
CA GLN A 362 6.04 -22.84 6.33
C GLN A 362 6.15 -21.72 5.30
N ASP A 363 5.46 -21.87 4.17
CA ASP A 363 5.42 -20.85 3.13
C ASP A 363 4.40 -19.75 3.45
N ALA A 364 4.81 -18.50 3.26
CA ALA A 364 3.97 -17.31 3.36
C ALA A 364 3.88 -16.62 2.01
N GLY A 365 2.66 -16.21 1.64
CA GLY A 365 2.44 -15.37 0.48
C GLY A 365 3.04 -13.98 0.70
N GLY A 366 3.46 -13.32 -0.39
CA GLY A 366 3.95 -11.95 -0.33
C GLY A 366 2.83 -10.96 0.02
N THR A 367 3.22 -9.81 0.56
CA THR A 367 2.35 -8.69 0.96
C THR A 367 2.81 -7.38 0.30
N ARG A 368 3.60 -7.46 -0.79
CA ARG A 368 4.15 -6.29 -1.47
C ARG A 368 3.04 -5.45 -2.08
N ILE A 369 3.22 -4.14 -1.98
CA ILE A 369 2.34 -3.12 -2.54
C ILE A 369 3.17 -1.86 -2.81
N TRP A 370 2.72 -1.03 -3.75
CA TRP A 370 2.98 0.42 -3.76
C TRP A 370 4.46 0.82 -3.68
N TYR A 371 5.21 0.26 -4.62
CA TYR A 371 6.65 0.42 -4.80
C TYR A 371 7.47 -0.09 -3.63
N ASP A 372 7.24 -1.30 -3.13
CA ASP A 372 7.99 -1.88 -2.02
C ASP A 372 9.52 -1.68 -2.15
N ASN A 373 10.19 -1.43 -1.02
CA ASN A 373 11.66 -1.36 -0.99
C ASN A 373 12.24 -2.73 -0.60
N PRO A 374 12.96 -3.43 -1.49
CA PRO A 374 13.58 -4.73 -1.18
C PRO A 374 14.55 -4.72 0.00
N ASP A 375 15.09 -3.54 0.32
CA ASP A 375 16.05 -3.36 1.41
C ASP A 375 15.37 -3.17 2.77
N THR A 376 14.09 -2.78 2.81
CA THR A 376 13.42 -2.40 4.05
C THR A 376 12.61 -3.54 4.64
N VAL A 377 12.88 -3.84 5.91
CA VAL A 377 12.01 -4.66 6.76
C VAL A 377 10.93 -3.75 7.36
N TYR A 378 9.71 -3.86 6.83
CA TYR A 378 8.55 -3.15 7.36
C TYR A 378 7.85 -4.00 8.41
N ARG A 379 7.65 -3.45 9.61
CA ARG A 379 6.90 -4.10 10.68
C ARG A 379 5.91 -3.14 11.30
N PHE A 380 4.63 -3.45 11.22
CA PHE A 380 3.55 -2.56 11.68
C PHE A 380 2.77 -3.21 12.82
N THR A 381 2.17 -2.36 13.66
CA THR A 381 1.26 -2.77 14.73
C THR A 381 0.15 -1.76 14.89
N GLY A 382 -1.08 -2.23 15.12
CA GLY A 382 -2.19 -1.36 15.48
C GLY A 382 -1.96 -0.73 16.86
N ILE A 383 -2.22 0.57 16.98
CA ILE A 383 -2.21 1.31 18.25
C ILE A 383 -3.46 2.19 18.34
N ASN A 384 -3.75 2.69 19.54
CA ASN A 384 -4.78 3.70 19.73
C ASN A 384 -4.33 4.79 20.72
N GLY A 385 -4.91 5.98 20.60
CA GLY A 385 -4.59 7.12 21.47
C GLY A 385 -5.16 7.04 22.89
N ALA A 386 -5.68 5.88 23.33
CA ALA A 386 -6.16 5.66 24.69
C ALA A 386 -5.28 4.67 25.49
N SER A 387 -4.26 4.10 24.85
CA SER A 387 -3.42 3.04 25.43
C SER A 387 -1.96 3.44 25.44
N THR A 388 -1.19 2.79 26.32
CA THR A 388 0.28 2.88 26.32
C THR A 388 0.86 1.53 25.90
N TYR A 389 1.84 1.60 25.04
CA TYR A 389 2.56 0.45 24.49
C TYR A 389 4.04 0.56 24.82
N GLN A 390 4.69 -0.57 25.07
CA GLN A 390 6.13 -0.68 25.19
C GLN A 390 6.64 -1.57 24.06
N ILE A 391 7.59 -1.05 23.28
CA ILE A 391 8.36 -1.81 22.30
C ILE A 391 9.75 -2.00 22.89
N GLU A 392 10.14 -3.25 23.12
CA GLU A 392 11.53 -3.57 23.43
C GLU A 392 12.25 -3.89 22.14
N GLY A 393 13.48 -3.38 22.00
CA GLY A 393 14.29 -3.61 20.83
C GLY A 393 15.76 -3.83 21.11
N LYS A 394 16.45 -4.43 20.16
CA LYS A 394 17.91 -4.60 20.19
C LYS A 394 18.52 -4.41 18.80
N VAL A 395 19.56 -3.60 18.73
CA VAL A 395 20.41 -3.44 17.55
C VAL A 395 21.54 -4.47 17.64
N ALA A 396 21.58 -5.40 16.69
CA ALA A 396 22.62 -6.43 16.66
C ALA A 396 23.98 -5.81 16.33
N GLY A 397 25.02 -6.15 17.10
CA GLY A 397 26.38 -5.65 16.87
C GLY A 397 26.62 -4.20 17.29
N TYR A 398 25.69 -3.59 18.03
CA TYR A 398 25.86 -2.22 18.54
C TYR A 398 27.10 -2.10 19.44
N ASP A 399 27.95 -1.11 19.14
CA ASP A 399 29.07 -0.69 19.96
C ASP A 399 28.95 0.81 20.27
N PRO A 400 28.80 1.21 21.55
CA PRO A 400 28.71 2.62 21.92
C PRO A 400 29.97 3.43 21.56
N ALA A 401 31.11 2.79 21.32
CA ALA A 401 32.36 3.43 20.92
C ALA A 401 32.55 3.55 19.39
N ASP A 402 31.76 2.83 18.59
CA ASP A 402 31.85 2.84 17.13
C ASP A 402 30.56 3.41 16.50
N PRO A 403 30.57 4.69 16.07
CA PRO A 403 29.42 5.32 15.42
C PRO A 403 28.93 4.62 14.15
N SER A 404 29.78 3.82 13.48
CA SER A 404 29.36 3.08 12.28
C SER A 404 28.37 1.95 12.59
N THR A 405 28.27 1.54 13.85
CA THR A 405 27.31 0.53 14.33
C THR A 405 25.97 1.14 14.78
N HIS A 406 25.86 2.48 14.77
CA HIS A 406 24.68 3.18 15.29
C HIS A 406 23.60 3.29 14.20
N PRO A 407 22.31 3.13 14.54
CA PRO A 407 21.22 3.43 13.61
C PRO A 407 21.28 4.89 13.13
N THR A 408 20.87 5.13 11.88
CA THR A 408 20.80 6.47 11.28
C THR A 408 19.38 6.82 10.88
N SER A 409 19.12 8.09 10.53
CA SER A 409 17.80 8.51 10.03
C SER A 409 17.42 7.85 8.69
N ALA A 410 18.41 7.34 7.94
CA ALA A 410 18.18 6.60 6.70
C ALA A 410 17.77 5.14 6.91
N ASN A 411 18.24 4.50 7.98
CA ASN A 411 18.07 3.06 8.16
C ASN A 411 17.01 2.67 9.19
N THR A 412 16.62 3.57 10.11
CA THR A 412 15.72 3.24 11.22
C THR A 412 14.71 4.34 11.48
N ASN A 413 13.42 3.99 11.42
CA ASN A 413 12.32 4.91 11.72
C ASN A 413 11.16 4.20 12.42
N PHE A 414 10.62 4.83 13.47
CA PHE A 414 9.39 4.45 14.16
C PHE A 414 8.38 5.59 14.04
N SER A 415 7.34 5.40 13.23
CA SER A 415 6.37 6.45 12.90
C SER A 415 4.99 6.13 13.48
N VAL A 416 4.45 7.02 14.31
CA VAL A 416 3.04 7.00 14.69
C VAL A 416 2.22 7.63 13.56
N LEU A 417 1.29 6.85 13.01
CA LEU A 417 0.42 7.28 11.93
C LEU A 417 -0.99 7.55 12.43
N THR A 418 -1.65 8.52 11.80
CA THR A 418 -3.02 8.93 12.11
C THR A 418 -3.90 8.92 10.86
N GLY A 419 -5.18 8.65 11.07
CA GLY A 419 -6.21 8.73 10.04
C GLY A 419 -6.05 7.73 8.89
N ILE A 420 -6.95 7.85 7.91
CA ILE A 420 -7.11 6.90 6.79
C ILE A 420 -5.89 6.79 5.91
N ASN A 421 -5.25 7.92 5.69
CA ASN A 421 -4.19 8.05 4.71
C ASN A 421 -2.81 7.78 5.32
N GLY A 422 -2.74 7.39 6.60
CA GLY A 422 -1.49 7.10 7.30
C GLY A 422 -0.58 8.33 7.46
N VAL A 423 -1.14 9.47 7.88
CA VAL A 423 -0.36 10.70 8.06
C VAL A 423 0.53 10.58 9.30
N THR A 424 1.84 10.76 9.13
CA THR A 424 2.82 10.75 10.21
C THR A 424 2.51 11.87 11.20
N ALA A 425 2.17 11.50 12.43
CA ALA A 425 1.93 12.43 13.53
C ALA A 425 3.16 12.62 14.42
N ALA A 426 3.97 11.57 14.56
CA ALA A 426 5.25 11.62 15.25
C ALA A 426 6.19 10.59 14.62
N ASN A 427 7.48 10.87 14.63
CA ASN A 427 8.52 9.95 14.17
C ASN A 427 9.69 10.00 15.13
N LEU A 428 10.26 8.84 15.43
CA LEU A 428 11.55 8.69 16.09
C LEU A 428 12.49 8.01 15.10
N ASN A 429 13.54 8.71 14.70
CA ASN A 429 14.52 8.18 13.75
C ASN A 429 15.72 7.55 14.47
N GLY A 430 16.61 6.88 13.72
CA GLY A 430 17.77 6.18 14.27
C GLY A 430 18.78 7.07 15.02
N GLU A 431 19.00 8.31 14.55
CA GLU A 431 19.95 9.25 15.18
C GLU A 431 19.42 9.78 16.53
N GLU A 432 18.10 9.84 16.68
CA GLU A 432 17.43 10.27 17.91
C GLU A 432 17.27 9.14 18.93
N LEU A 433 17.52 7.89 18.52
CA LEU A 433 17.27 6.72 19.34
C LEU A 433 18.30 6.64 20.49
N SER A 434 17.83 6.74 21.72
CA SER A 434 18.62 6.43 22.90
C SER A 434 18.74 4.91 23.04
N ILE A 435 19.97 4.40 23.06
CA ILE A 435 20.29 2.98 23.14
C ILE A 435 21.19 2.74 24.37
N ARG A 436 20.98 1.63 25.08
CA ARG A 436 21.82 1.18 26.19
C ARG A 436 23.13 0.59 25.66
N ASP A 437 24.15 0.47 26.52
CA ASP A 437 25.48 -0.01 26.09
C ASP A 437 25.46 -1.45 25.56
N ASP A 438 24.44 -2.23 25.89
CA ASP A 438 24.24 -3.60 25.40
C ASP A 438 23.46 -3.69 24.07
N GLY A 439 23.17 -2.54 23.45
CA GLY A 439 22.42 -2.42 22.21
C GLY A 439 20.90 -2.47 22.38
N THR A 440 20.38 -2.59 23.60
CA THR A 440 18.93 -2.62 23.85
C THR A 440 18.33 -1.23 23.97
N PHE A 441 17.04 -1.11 23.66
CA PHE A 441 16.27 0.11 23.85
C PHE A 441 14.80 -0.24 24.13
N THR A 442 14.09 0.73 24.70
CA THR A 442 12.65 0.65 24.94
C THR A 442 12.00 1.90 24.35
N ILE A 443 10.92 1.72 23.58
CA ILE A 443 10.09 2.81 23.07
C ILE A 443 8.74 2.74 23.77
N VAL A 444 8.35 3.82 24.44
CA VAL A 444 7.03 3.99 25.02
C VAL A 444 6.18 4.81 24.05
N VAL A 445 5.13 4.20 23.52
CA VAL A 445 4.14 4.89 22.68
C VAL A 445 2.91 5.14 23.53
N SER A 446 2.60 6.41 23.82
CA SER A 446 1.58 6.78 24.82
C SER A 446 0.86 8.08 24.46
N PRO A 447 -0.42 8.28 24.86
CA PRO A 447 -1.04 9.61 24.80
C PRO A 447 -0.29 10.67 25.60
N ASP A 448 0.42 10.24 26.66
CA ASP A 448 1.20 11.12 27.51
C ASP A 448 2.53 11.49 26.85
N GLY A 449 3.02 12.69 27.15
CA GLY A 449 4.32 13.15 26.67
C GLY A 449 5.49 12.46 27.39
N ALA A 450 6.69 12.61 26.83
CA ALA A 450 7.91 12.10 27.45
C ALA A 450 8.14 12.69 28.86
N PRO A 451 8.68 11.92 29.82
CA PRO A 451 9.15 12.47 31.08
C PRO A 451 10.30 13.46 30.83
N ALA A 452 10.50 14.41 31.76
CA ALA A 452 11.47 15.49 31.57
C ALA A 452 12.93 15.00 31.41
N ASN A 453 13.30 13.90 32.07
CA ASN A 453 14.63 13.30 32.03
C ASN A 453 14.49 11.78 31.88
N PRO A 454 14.30 11.26 30.66
CA PRO A 454 14.21 9.83 30.45
C PRO A 454 15.54 9.13 30.77
N GLU A 455 15.46 7.91 31.30
CA GLU A 455 16.64 7.08 31.51
C GLU A 455 17.29 6.70 30.16
N LYS A 456 18.61 6.44 30.16
CA LYS A 456 19.31 5.99 28.94
C LYS A 456 18.65 4.72 28.38
N GLY A 457 18.41 4.70 27.08
CA GLY A 457 17.72 3.59 26.43
C GLY A 457 16.20 3.70 26.44
N MET A 458 15.61 4.67 27.15
CA MET A 458 14.18 4.92 27.15
C MET A 458 13.83 6.02 26.14
N ASN A 459 12.93 5.69 25.24
CA ASN A 459 12.48 6.54 24.15
C ASN A 459 10.96 6.70 24.23
N TYR A 460 10.44 7.81 23.72
CA TYR A 460 9.03 8.15 23.87
C TYR A 460 8.50 8.71 22.56
N ILE A 461 7.36 8.18 22.10
CA ILE A 461 6.64 8.71 20.95
C ILE A 461 5.22 9.01 21.41
N GLN A 462 4.80 10.27 21.28
CA GLN A 462 3.44 10.63 21.64
C GLN A 462 2.45 10.06 20.61
N ALA A 463 1.37 9.46 21.10
CA ALA A 463 0.26 8.94 20.33
C ALA A 463 -0.96 9.85 20.48
N PRO A 464 -1.25 10.73 19.51
CA PRO A 464 -2.48 11.51 19.49
C PRO A 464 -3.75 10.66 19.57
N ALA A 465 -4.86 11.27 19.94
CA ALA A 465 -6.15 10.58 20.11
C ALA A 465 -6.66 9.83 18.86
N ASN A 466 -6.20 10.22 17.67
CA ASN A 466 -6.54 9.62 16.38
C ASN A 466 -5.42 8.71 15.82
N SER A 467 -4.49 8.25 16.66
CA SER A 467 -3.44 7.28 16.28
C SER A 467 -4.06 5.94 15.92
N THR A 468 -3.52 5.30 14.89
CA THR A 468 -4.03 4.02 14.37
C THR A 468 -2.95 2.96 14.23
N ILE A 469 -1.72 3.34 13.87
CA ILE A 469 -0.61 2.41 13.63
C ILE A 469 0.69 2.99 14.16
N LEU A 470 1.55 2.11 14.66
CA LEU A 470 2.98 2.35 14.70
C LEU A 470 3.64 1.59 13.55
N ALA A 471 4.28 2.33 12.64
CA ALA A 471 5.00 1.78 11.50
C ALA A 471 6.51 1.79 11.77
N THR A 472 7.13 0.62 11.78
CA THR A 472 8.59 0.48 11.88
C THR A 472 9.18 0.20 10.51
N ARG A 473 10.22 0.95 10.15
CA ARG A 473 10.99 0.79 8.91
C ARG A 473 12.45 0.59 9.29
N ASN A 474 12.99 -0.58 8.98
CA ASN A 474 14.40 -0.90 9.15
C ASN A 474 15.00 -1.23 7.77
N THR A 475 15.63 -0.24 7.14
CA THR A 475 16.29 -0.38 5.83
C THR A 475 17.67 -0.97 6.02
N LEU A 476 17.94 -2.10 5.37
CA LEU A 476 19.25 -2.74 5.39
C LEU A 476 20.03 -2.32 4.15
N GLY A 477 21.10 -1.55 4.32
CA GLY A 477 21.98 -1.15 3.22
C GLY A 477 22.69 -2.36 2.66
N ASP A 478 23.47 -3.03 3.51
CA ASP A 478 24.19 -4.26 3.17
C ASP A 478 23.56 -5.49 3.84
N TRP A 479 22.91 -6.32 3.03
CA TRP A 479 22.23 -7.54 3.50
C TRP A 479 23.20 -8.61 4.04
N ASN A 480 24.49 -8.52 3.72
CA ASN A 480 25.50 -9.50 4.11
C ASN A 480 26.22 -9.13 5.42
N THR A 481 25.99 -7.96 5.97
CA THR A 481 26.62 -7.53 7.23
C THR A 481 25.56 -7.12 8.23
N GLU A 482 24.53 -6.40 7.81
CA GLU A 482 23.47 -5.91 8.66
C GLU A 482 22.45 -6.99 9.00
N THR A 483 21.83 -6.85 10.16
CA THR A 483 20.78 -7.77 10.65
C THR A 483 19.59 -6.92 11.08
N PRO A 484 18.34 -7.34 10.78
CA PRO A 484 17.19 -6.61 11.28
C PRO A 484 17.25 -6.46 12.80
N MET A 485 16.71 -5.38 13.36
CA MET A 485 16.60 -5.26 14.82
C MET A 485 15.58 -6.26 15.36
N THR A 486 15.83 -6.85 16.53
CA THR A 486 14.80 -7.62 17.24
C THR A 486 13.80 -6.65 17.85
N LEU A 487 12.50 -6.92 17.75
CA LEU A 487 11.46 -6.09 18.34
C LEU A 487 10.36 -6.96 18.94
N THR A 488 9.87 -6.57 20.12
CA THR A 488 8.66 -7.09 20.74
C THR A 488 7.74 -5.93 21.08
N ILE A 489 6.44 -6.20 21.26
CA ILE A 489 5.48 -5.18 21.69
C ILE A 489 4.56 -5.75 22.75
N GLU A 490 4.26 -4.92 23.75
CA GLU A 490 3.19 -5.17 24.70
C GLU A 490 2.38 -3.90 24.97
N LYS A 491 1.11 -4.07 25.34
CA LYS A 491 0.27 -2.98 25.83
C LYS A 491 0.31 -2.98 27.36
N THR A 492 0.80 -1.89 27.95
CA THR A 492 1.03 -1.77 29.41
C THR A 492 -0.03 -0.97 30.14
N ALA A 493 -0.81 -0.14 29.44
CA ALA A 493 -1.95 0.58 30.01
C ALA A 493 -3.02 0.87 28.96
N GLY A 494 -4.24 1.18 29.41
CA GLY A 494 -5.38 1.53 28.55
C GLY A 494 -6.58 0.59 28.71
N PRO A 495 -7.61 0.73 27.87
CA PRO A 495 -8.79 -0.13 27.89
C PRO A 495 -8.46 -1.61 27.60
N PRO A 496 -9.27 -2.55 28.11
CA PRO A 496 -9.12 -3.97 27.79
C PRO A 496 -9.43 -4.23 26.30
N SER A 497 -8.97 -5.38 25.80
CA SER A 497 -9.39 -5.88 24.48
C SER A 497 -10.90 -6.09 24.45
N SER A 498 -11.58 -5.53 23.46
CA SER A 498 -13.03 -5.56 23.31
C SER A 498 -13.42 -5.85 21.87
N LEU A 499 -14.68 -6.18 21.61
CA LEU A 499 -15.16 -6.33 20.23
C LEU A 499 -14.92 -5.05 19.43
N PHE A 500 -15.06 -3.88 20.06
CA PHE A 500 -14.78 -2.59 19.41
C PHE A 500 -13.32 -2.46 18.99
N SER A 501 -12.36 -2.84 19.84
CA SER A 501 -10.95 -2.83 19.44
C SER A 501 -10.65 -3.89 18.39
N GLN A 502 -11.20 -5.10 18.53
CA GLN A 502 -10.95 -6.23 17.62
C GLN A 502 -11.41 -5.96 16.18
N ILE A 503 -12.51 -5.21 16.00
CA ILE A 503 -12.97 -4.78 14.67
C ILE A 503 -12.35 -3.44 14.23
N GLY A 504 -11.30 -2.95 14.88
CA GLY A 504 -10.64 -1.70 14.47
C GLY A 504 -11.44 -0.44 14.76
N GLY A 505 -12.35 -0.46 15.74
CA GLY A 505 -13.18 0.70 16.10
C GLY A 505 -12.39 1.97 16.41
N PHE A 506 -11.18 1.83 16.96
CA PHE A 506 -10.25 2.95 17.20
C PHE A 506 -9.64 3.54 15.93
N ALA A 507 -9.54 2.75 14.86
CA ALA A 507 -9.05 3.21 13.57
C ALA A 507 -10.14 3.95 12.76
N ILE A 508 -11.42 3.81 13.13
CA ILE A 508 -12.51 4.45 12.40
C ILE A 508 -12.41 5.98 12.54
N PRO A 509 -12.33 6.75 11.44
CA PRO A 509 -12.17 8.19 11.47
C PRO A 509 -13.27 8.86 12.25
N VAL A 510 -12.92 9.87 13.04
CA VAL A 510 -13.82 10.61 13.94
C VAL A 510 -14.37 9.76 15.08
N ILE A 511 -14.86 8.54 14.81
CA ILE A 511 -15.44 7.65 15.82
C ILE A 511 -14.38 7.22 16.84
N GLY A 512 -13.24 6.69 16.39
CA GLY A 512 -12.15 6.27 17.26
C GLY A 512 -11.66 7.41 18.15
N GLU A 513 -11.37 8.56 17.54
CA GLU A 513 -10.97 9.77 18.26
C GLU A 513 -12.03 10.27 19.25
N THR A 514 -13.31 10.23 18.89
CA THR A 514 -14.43 10.63 19.77
C THR A 514 -14.56 9.70 20.97
N VAL A 515 -14.37 8.39 20.75
CA VAL A 515 -14.37 7.38 21.82
C VAL A 515 -13.18 7.61 22.75
N VAL A 516 -11.97 7.81 22.21
CA VAL A 516 -10.75 8.12 22.98
C VAL A 516 -10.94 9.36 23.86
N LYS A 517 -11.58 10.41 23.34
CA LYS A 517 -11.80 11.66 24.07
C LYS A 517 -12.96 11.62 25.08
N ASN A 518 -13.76 10.57 25.13
CA ASN A 518 -14.96 10.49 25.97
C ASN A 518 -14.95 9.24 26.88
N PRO A 519 -14.71 9.39 28.20
CA PRO A 519 -14.64 8.27 29.14
C PRO A 519 -15.90 7.40 29.20
N LEU A 520 -17.09 7.98 28.97
CA LEU A 520 -18.35 7.23 28.97
C LEU A 520 -18.45 6.33 27.73
N LEU A 521 -18.09 6.86 26.55
CA LEU A 521 -18.05 6.07 25.32
C LEU A 521 -16.97 5.00 25.40
N MET A 522 -15.79 5.33 25.94
CA MET A 522 -14.72 4.37 26.19
C MET A 522 -15.19 3.20 27.07
N SER A 523 -15.85 3.51 28.19
CA SER A 523 -16.41 2.50 29.09
C SER A 523 -17.41 1.62 28.36
N LEU A 524 -18.32 2.21 27.59
CA LEU A 524 -19.36 1.51 26.83
C LEU A 524 -18.79 0.53 25.80
N VAL A 525 -17.82 0.98 24.98
CA VAL A 525 -17.21 0.13 23.95
C VAL A 525 -16.28 -0.95 24.51
N SER A 526 -15.93 -0.86 25.79
CA SER A 526 -15.10 -1.83 26.49
C SER A 526 -15.91 -2.97 27.15
N ILE A 527 -17.25 -2.90 27.15
CA ILE A 527 -18.12 -3.89 27.81
C ILE A 527 -18.15 -5.22 27.07
N VAL A 528 -18.21 -5.17 25.74
CA VAL A 528 -18.33 -6.39 24.93
C VAL A 528 -16.95 -6.99 24.73
N PRO A 529 -16.64 -8.16 25.30
CA PRO A 529 -15.31 -8.76 25.17
C PRO A 529 -15.00 -9.10 23.70
N ALA A 530 -13.71 -9.08 23.37
CA ALA A 530 -13.24 -9.60 22.09
C ALA A 530 -13.40 -11.13 22.03
N PHE A 531 -13.46 -11.67 20.82
CA PHE A 531 -13.27 -13.12 20.62
C PHE A 531 -11.80 -13.47 20.82
N ASP A 532 -11.50 -14.70 21.26
CA ASP A 532 -10.11 -15.20 21.29
C ASP A 532 -9.47 -15.16 19.89
N ARG A 533 -10.29 -15.43 18.86
CA ARG A 533 -9.97 -15.24 17.44
C ARG A 533 -11.21 -14.75 16.71
N ALA A 534 -11.05 -13.75 15.84
CA ALA A 534 -12.15 -13.26 15.02
C ALA A 534 -12.70 -14.40 14.14
N PRO A 535 -14.04 -14.59 14.07
CA PRO A 535 -14.63 -15.62 13.21
C PRO A 535 -14.18 -15.46 11.75
N LEU A 536 -13.91 -16.57 11.06
CA LEU A 536 -13.41 -16.54 9.68
C LEU A 536 -14.34 -15.74 8.76
N LEU A 537 -15.65 -15.87 8.91
CA LEU A 537 -16.62 -15.11 8.10
C LEU A 537 -16.48 -13.60 8.28
N LEU A 538 -16.30 -13.13 9.53
CA LEU A 538 -16.09 -11.73 9.83
C LEU A 538 -14.76 -11.24 9.24
N SER A 539 -13.68 -11.97 9.52
CA SER A 539 -12.34 -11.67 9.02
C SER A 539 -12.30 -11.58 7.50
N SER A 540 -13.00 -12.49 6.82
CA SER A 540 -13.10 -12.54 5.37
C SER A 540 -13.90 -11.37 4.79
N ALA A 541 -15.04 -11.05 5.40
CA ALA A 541 -15.88 -9.94 4.97
C ALA A 541 -15.16 -8.59 5.15
N GLU A 542 -14.52 -8.37 6.29
CA GLU A 542 -13.79 -7.14 6.57
C GLU A 542 -12.54 -7.00 5.71
N THR A 543 -11.80 -8.09 5.50
CA THR A 543 -10.66 -8.11 4.56
C THR A 543 -11.12 -7.76 3.14
N ALA A 544 -12.21 -8.35 2.66
CA ALA A 544 -12.74 -8.04 1.32
C ALA A 544 -13.18 -6.57 1.19
N ILE A 545 -13.76 -5.98 2.25
CA ILE A 545 -14.12 -4.56 2.28
C ILE A 545 -12.88 -3.69 2.27
N LEU A 546 -11.89 -3.99 3.11
CA LEU A 546 -10.61 -3.28 3.16
C LEU A 546 -9.95 -3.28 1.77
N MET A 547 -9.84 -4.46 1.16
CA MET A 547 -9.26 -4.63 -0.18
C MET A 547 -9.90 -3.71 -1.22
N LEU A 548 -11.23 -3.64 -1.27
CA LEU A 548 -11.94 -2.86 -2.29
C LEU A 548 -11.87 -1.36 -2.01
N VAL A 549 -11.90 -0.95 -0.75
CA VAL A 549 -11.86 0.46 -0.35
C VAL A 549 -10.47 1.06 -0.55
N THR A 550 -9.41 0.34 -0.19
CA THR A 550 -8.03 0.83 -0.27
C THR A 550 -7.40 0.54 -1.62
N GLY A 551 -7.61 -0.66 -2.17
CA GLY A 551 -6.88 -1.13 -3.34
C GLY A 551 -7.23 -0.42 -4.63
N ILE A 552 -8.51 -0.13 -4.89
CA ILE A 552 -8.92 0.46 -6.18
C ILE A 552 -8.29 1.84 -6.38
N ASN A 553 -8.41 2.71 -5.37
CA ASN A 553 -7.86 4.07 -5.46
C ASN A 553 -6.36 4.09 -5.20
N GLY A 554 -5.87 3.25 -4.28
CA GLY A 554 -4.45 3.20 -3.92
C GLY A 554 -3.59 2.87 -5.13
N GLU A 555 -3.87 1.78 -5.83
CA GLU A 555 -3.05 1.36 -6.97
C GLU A 555 -3.01 2.39 -8.09
N ASN A 556 -4.18 2.95 -8.46
CA ASN A 556 -4.24 4.03 -9.44
C ASN A 556 -3.38 5.23 -9.03
N THR A 557 -3.45 5.58 -7.76
CA THR A 557 -2.70 6.69 -7.22
C THR A 557 -1.19 6.45 -7.38
N TYR A 558 -0.68 5.24 -7.11
CA TYR A 558 0.73 4.92 -7.32
C TYR A 558 1.13 4.86 -8.79
N MET A 559 0.34 4.24 -9.65
CA MET A 559 0.57 4.27 -11.11
C MET A 559 0.66 5.70 -11.65
N SER A 560 -0.13 6.62 -11.10
CA SER A 560 -0.09 8.04 -11.48
C SER A 560 1.22 8.74 -11.08
N VAL A 561 1.89 8.29 -10.00
CA VAL A 561 3.19 8.85 -9.59
C VAL A 561 4.26 8.52 -10.61
N ALA A 562 4.36 7.26 -11.04
CA ALA A 562 5.32 6.87 -12.05
C ALA A 562 5.04 7.56 -13.40
N THR A 563 3.77 7.72 -13.77
CA THR A 563 3.39 8.27 -15.08
C THR A 563 3.31 9.80 -15.10
N ALA A 564 3.49 10.48 -13.97
CA ALA A 564 3.47 11.94 -13.85
C ALA A 564 4.53 12.65 -14.71
N THR A 565 5.62 11.97 -15.08
CA THR A 565 6.64 12.49 -15.99
C THR A 565 6.13 12.63 -17.44
N GLY A 566 5.02 11.96 -17.78
CA GLY A 566 4.33 12.02 -19.07
C GLY A 566 4.97 11.23 -20.21
N ALA A 567 6.22 10.80 -20.07
CA ALA A 567 6.95 10.01 -21.07
C ALA A 567 7.72 8.84 -20.42
N PRO A 568 7.82 7.68 -21.11
CA PRO A 568 8.59 6.56 -20.58
C PRO A 568 10.10 6.89 -20.59
N ASN A 569 10.85 6.14 -19.78
CA ASN A 569 12.30 6.23 -19.63
C ASN A 569 12.80 7.58 -19.07
N VAL A 570 11.91 8.31 -18.40
CA VAL A 570 12.21 9.56 -17.69
C VAL A 570 11.84 9.40 -16.23
N LEU A 571 12.76 9.76 -15.34
CA LEU A 571 12.52 9.83 -13.90
C LEU A 571 12.33 11.29 -13.46
N SER A 572 11.43 11.53 -12.52
CA SER A 572 11.28 12.84 -11.89
C SER A 572 12.54 13.22 -11.10
N GLN A 573 12.80 14.50 -10.87
CA GLN A 573 13.80 14.87 -9.87
C GLN A 573 13.34 14.42 -8.46
N PRO A 574 14.27 14.09 -7.55
CA PRO A 574 13.94 13.74 -6.17
C PRO A 574 13.13 14.85 -5.48
N GLN A 575 11.96 14.50 -4.94
CA GLN A 575 11.07 15.43 -4.25
C GLN A 575 10.48 14.80 -2.99
N HIS A 576 10.14 15.66 -2.02
CA HIS A 576 9.38 15.22 -0.85
C HIS A 576 7.99 14.80 -1.30
N ASN A 577 7.54 13.69 -0.75
CA ASN A 577 6.18 13.25 -0.91
C ASN A 577 5.47 13.42 0.44
N ALA A 578 4.43 14.25 0.47
CA ALA A 578 3.86 14.85 1.69
C ALA A 578 3.30 13.84 2.70
N GLN A 579 3.18 12.56 2.33
CA GLN A 579 2.69 11.49 3.19
C GLN A 579 3.77 10.44 3.57
N PHE A 580 5.03 10.62 3.18
CA PHE A 580 6.12 9.70 3.52
C PHE A 580 6.93 10.15 4.74
N LEU A 581 7.96 9.38 5.09
CA LEU A 581 9.03 9.81 6.00
C LEU A 581 9.52 11.19 5.56
N SER A 582 9.47 12.16 6.46
CA SER A 582 9.85 13.56 6.16
C SER A 582 11.31 13.69 5.71
N THR A 583 12.17 12.74 6.10
CA THR A 583 13.59 12.64 5.75
C THR A 583 13.85 11.90 4.43
N GLN A 584 12.79 11.54 3.70
CA GLN A 584 12.87 10.80 2.45
C GLN A 584 12.43 11.64 1.25
N LEU A 585 13.19 11.54 0.16
CA LEU A 585 12.82 12.01 -1.17
C LEU A 585 12.56 10.82 -2.10
N GLN A 586 11.74 11.04 -3.13
CA GLN A 586 11.44 10.05 -4.15
C GLN A 586 11.66 10.60 -5.55
N SER A 587 12.19 9.75 -6.43
CA SER A 587 12.30 9.99 -7.87
C SER A 587 11.61 8.81 -8.56
N ALA A 588 10.55 9.09 -9.30
CA ALA A 588 9.69 8.06 -9.88
C ALA A 588 9.57 8.22 -11.40
N GLY A 589 9.35 7.10 -12.06
CA GLY A 589 9.04 7.06 -13.49
C GLY A 589 8.66 5.65 -13.93
N TYR A 590 8.44 5.51 -15.23
CA TYR A 590 8.14 4.23 -15.86
C TYR A 590 9.05 4.05 -17.08
N PHE A 591 9.32 2.81 -17.45
CA PHE A 591 10.19 2.48 -18.58
C PHE A 591 9.44 1.70 -19.66
N GLN A 592 9.90 1.88 -20.89
CA GLN A 592 9.55 1.08 -22.06
C GLN A 592 10.82 0.87 -22.87
N LEU A 593 11.38 -0.33 -22.79
CA LEU A 593 12.67 -0.69 -23.39
C LEU A 593 12.52 -1.88 -24.32
N LYS A 594 13.17 -1.83 -25.49
CA LYS A 594 13.36 -3.02 -26.33
C LYS A 594 14.40 -3.96 -25.71
N ASP A 595 14.48 -5.18 -26.23
CA ASP A 595 15.44 -6.19 -25.77
C ASP A 595 16.91 -5.77 -25.94
N ASP A 596 17.19 -4.84 -26.86
CA ASP A 596 18.51 -4.30 -27.18
C ASP A 596 18.73 -2.87 -26.66
N GLU A 597 17.83 -2.36 -25.83
CA GLU A 597 17.90 -1.04 -25.20
C GLU A 597 18.18 -1.13 -23.70
N ALA A 598 18.90 -0.15 -23.19
CA ALA A 598 19.16 0.04 -21.77
C ALA A 598 18.86 1.49 -21.39
N MET A 599 18.25 1.67 -20.21
CA MET A 599 18.14 2.99 -19.58
C MET A 599 19.32 3.18 -18.63
N VAL A 600 20.20 4.12 -18.95
CA VAL A 600 21.29 4.54 -18.07
C VAL A 600 20.78 5.65 -17.17
N ILE A 601 20.87 5.45 -15.86
CA ILE A 601 20.53 6.41 -14.83
C ILE A 601 21.84 6.94 -14.23
N THR A 602 22.04 8.25 -14.26
CA THR A 602 23.09 8.90 -13.47
C THR A 602 22.45 9.39 -12.17
N VAL A 603 22.96 8.92 -11.04
CA VAL A 603 22.50 9.28 -9.70
C VAL A 603 23.57 10.13 -9.04
N ASP A 604 23.25 11.39 -8.78
CA ASP A 604 23.99 12.23 -7.84
C ASP A 604 23.28 12.11 -6.49
N PRO A 605 23.86 11.44 -5.49
CA PRO A 605 23.20 11.24 -4.20
C PRO A 605 23.06 12.53 -3.39
N GLY A 606 23.78 13.60 -3.74
CA GLY A 606 23.89 14.78 -2.88
C GLY A 606 24.35 14.38 -1.47
N ASP A 607 23.65 14.90 -0.46
CA ASP A 607 23.90 14.57 0.94
C ASP A 607 23.06 13.38 1.46
N ALA A 608 22.36 12.64 0.58
CA ALA A 608 21.60 11.47 1.00
C ALA A 608 22.53 10.34 1.48
N GLU A 609 22.28 9.82 2.70
CA GLU A 609 23.02 8.68 3.25
C GLU A 609 22.74 7.36 2.52
N TYR A 610 21.54 7.24 1.93
CA TYR A 610 21.08 6.06 1.23
C TYR A 610 20.32 6.42 -0.03
N PHE A 611 20.52 5.65 -1.09
CA PHE A 611 19.56 5.57 -2.19
C PHE A 611 19.39 4.14 -2.69
N VAL A 612 18.28 3.87 -3.37
CA VAL A 612 18.04 2.61 -4.08
C VAL A 612 17.35 2.84 -5.41
N VAL A 613 17.68 1.98 -6.38
CA VAL A 613 17.03 1.87 -7.69
C VAL A 613 16.36 0.50 -7.79
N PRO A 614 15.07 0.35 -7.41
CA PRO A 614 14.32 -0.88 -7.59
C PRO A 614 13.52 -0.84 -8.91
N VAL A 615 13.41 -2.01 -9.56
CA VAL A 615 12.43 -2.23 -10.63
C VAL A 615 11.17 -2.87 -10.08
N THR A 616 10.03 -2.32 -10.46
CA THR A 616 8.70 -2.86 -10.20
C THR A 616 7.96 -3.11 -11.52
N ASN A 617 6.99 -4.02 -11.51
CA ASN A 617 6.06 -4.18 -12.63
C ASN A 617 5.04 -3.02 -12.65
N ASP A 618 4.10 -3.04 -13.60
CA ASP A 618 3.04 -2.02 -13.70
C ASP A 618 2.08 -2.01 -12.50
N TRP A 619 2.07 -3.09 -11.71
CA TRP A 619 1.29 -3.26 -10.49
C TRP A 619 2.10 -2.91 -9.24
N THR A 620 3.12 -2.07 -9.41
CA THR A 620 3.85 -1.40 -8.34
C THR A 620 4.55 -2.33 -7.34
N ILE A 621 4.77 -3.60 -7.70
CA ILE A 621 5.49 -4.56 -6.85
C ILE A 621 6.80 -5.01 -7.49
N THR A 622 7.80 -5.29 -6.65
CA THR A 622 9.09 -5.81 -7.09
C THR A 622 8.99 -7.26 -7.57
N GLY A 623 9.99 -7.70 -8.35
CA GLY A 623 10.08 -9.07 -8.87
C GLY A 623 10.80 -10.04 -7.93
N ASP A 624 11.60 -10.93 -8.50
CA ASP A 624 12.53 -11.79 -7.75
C ASP A 624 13.77 -10.98 -7.36
N THR A 625 13.84 -10.56 -6.10
CA THR A 625 14.96 -9.76 -5.56
C THR A 625 16.05 -10.64 -4.94
N ARG A 626 15.80 -11.95 -4.81
CA ARG A 626 16.76 -12.92 -4.27
C ARG A 626 17.69 -13.45 -5.35
N ASN A 627 17.12 -13.89 -6.47
CA ASN A 627 17.88 -14.56 -7.54
C ASN A 627 18.25 -13.65 -8.71
N GLN A 628 17.78 -12.41 -8.70
CA GLN A 628 18.06 -11.42 -9.73
C GLN A 628 18.39 -10.07 -9.09
N GLN A 629 19.32 -9.34 -9.71
CA GLN A 629 19.70 -7.99 -9.29
C GLN A 629 18.66 -6.96 -9.77
N THR A 630 17.42 -7.10 -9.31
CA THR A 630 16.28 -6.22 -9.66
C THR A 630 16.23 -4.94 -8.83
N SER A 631 17.19 -4.77 -7.93
CA SER A 631 17.48 -3.50 -7.27
C SER A 631 18.96 -3.35 -6.95
N LEU A 632 19.44 -2.10 -6.89
CA LEU A 632 20.76 -1.74 -6.37
C LEU A 632 20.66 -0.50 -5.48
N ASN A 633 21.37 -0.52 -4.36
CA ASN A 633 21.55 0.64 -3.49
C ASN A 633 23.02 1.12 -3.48
N ASN A 634 23.30 2.22 -2.79
CA ASN A 634 24.62 2.84 -2.74
C ASN A 634 25.71 1.97 -2.09
N SER A 635 25.37 0.98 -1.25
CA SER A 635 26.35 0.04 -0.69
C SER A 635 26.69 -1.10 -1.64
N GLN A 636 25.77 -1.42 -2.56
CA GLN A 636 25.91 -2.51 -3.54
C GLN A 636 26.49 -2.03 -4.88
N ALA A 637 26.32 -0.75 -5.20
CA ALA A 637 26.77 -0.15 -6.45
C ALA A 637 28.19 0.42 -6.35
N ILE A 638 28.94 0.33 -7.45
CA ILE A 638 30.27 0.91 -7.59
C ILE A 638 30.13 2.41 -7.89
N LYS A 639 30.71 3.25 -7.01
CA LYS A 639 30.69 4.72 -7.11
C LYS A 639 31.65 5.22 -8.20
N ASN A 640 31.26 6.26 -8.95
CA ASN A 640 32.13 6.95 -9.91
C ASN A 640 33.16 7.84 -9.18
N ALA A 641 34.22 8.25 -9.89
CA ALA A 641 35.28 9.08 -9.32
C ALA A 641 34.81 10.46 -8.84
N ASP A 642 33.78 11.02 -9.49
CA ASP A 642 33.16 12.31 -9.14
C ASP A 642 32.13 12.20 -7.99
N GLY A 643 31.89 10.99 -7.51
CA GLY A 643 30.97 10.69 -6.43
C GLY A 643 29.53 10.35 -6.87
N THR A 644 29.22 10.41 -8.17
CA THR A 644 27.95 9.94 -8.73
C THR A 644 27.93 8.42 -8.87
N TYR A 645 26.80 7.87 -9.31
CA TYR A 645 26.65 6.47 -9.68
C TYR A 645 26.04 6.36 -11.07
N THR A 646 26.54 5.42 -11.87
CA THR A 646 25.93 5.03 -13.14
C THR A 646 25.26 3.68 -12.96
N ILE A 647 23.93 3.68 -13.02
CA ILE A 647 23.10 2.48 -12.90
C ILE A 647 22.51 2.17 -14.27
N VAL A 648 22.61 0.93 -14.72
CA VAL A 648 22.12 0.52 -16.03
C VAL A 648 20.91 -0.38 -15.85
N VAL A 649 19.73 0.05 -16.29
CA VAL A 649 18.50 -0.75 -16.26
C VAL A 649 18.27 -1.37 -17.63
N SER A 650 18.22 -2.69 -17.70
CA SER A 650 17.95 -3.41 -18.97
C SER A 650 17.42 -4.82 -18.72
N LYS A 651 16.79 -5.39 -19.74
CA LYS A 651 16.25 -6.76 -19.69
C LYS A 651 17.36 -7.81 -19.63
N ASN A 652 18.38 -7.66 -20.47
CA ASN A 652 19.53 -8.55 -20.56
C ASN A 652 20.76 -7.91 -19.90
N ASP A 653 21.66 -8.74 -19.36
CA ASP A 653 22.91 -8.29 -18.73
C ASP A 653 23.75 -7.49 -19.76
N PRO A 654 24.01 -6.19 -19.51
CA PRO A 654 24.72 -5.33 -20.44
C PRO A 654 26.24 -5.40 -20.28
N GLY A 655 26.77 -6.25 -19.39
CA GLY A 655 28.21 -6.39 -19.22
C GLY A 655 28.82 -5.49 -18.15
N VAL A 656 28.04 -5.03 -17.16
CA VAL A 656 28.53 -4.13 -16.08
C VAL A 656 28.03 -4.53 -14.69
N ALA A 657 28.82 -4.19 -13.67
CA ALA A 657 28.53 -4.43 -12.26
C ALA A 657 27.22 -3.78 -11.79
N ASN A 658 27.03 -2.49 -12.11
CA ASN A 658 25.89 -1.67 -11.68
C ASN A 658 24.63 -1.88 -12.56
N TRP A 659 24.38 -3.12 -12.95
CA TRP A 659 23.20 -3.49 -13.72
C TRP A 659 21.99 -3.73 -12.80
N VAL A 660 20.85 -3.12 -13.09
CA VAL A 660 19.57 -3.49 -12.51
C VAL A 660 18.76 -4.22 -13.57
N SER A 661 18.53 -5.52 -13.35
CA SER A 661 17.71 -6.33 -14.22
C SER A 661 16.25 -5.88 -14.15
N THR A 662 15.58 -5.80 -15.30
CA THR A 662 14.12 -5.58 -15.32
C THR A 662 13.31 -6.82 -14.97
N GLY A 663 13.96 -7.95 -14.67
CA GLY A 663 13.28 -9.22 -14.39
C GLY A 663 12.57 -9.83 -15.60
N GLY A 664 13.07 -9.53 -16.81
CA GLY A 664 12.45 -9.95 -18.07
C GLY A 664 11.42 -8.97 -18.63
N LEU A 665 11.14 -7.87 -17.93
CA LEU A 665 10.16 -6.86 -18.34
C LEU A 665 10.71 -5.94 -19.44
N ASN A 666 9.90 -5.66 -20.46
CA ASN A 666 10.13 -4.56 -21.40
C ASN A 666 9.44 -3.26 -20.96
N GLN A 667 8.42 -3.40 -20.09
CA GLN A 667 7.64 -2.31 -19.52
C GLN A 667 7.53 -2.49 -18.02
N GLY A 668 7.66 -1.41 -17.26
CA GLY A 668 7.51 -1.42 -15.82
C GLY A 668 7.76 -0.04 -15.21
N THR A 669 7.95 -0.02 -13.90
CA THR A 669 8.09 1.22 -13.12
C THR A 669 9.37 1.21 -12.28
N ILE A 670 9.84 2.41 -11.93
CA ILE A 670 10.99 2.63 -11.05
C ILE A 670 10.59 3.71 -10.06
N SER A 671 10.77 3.44 -8.77
CA SER A 671 10.56 4.40 -7.69
C SER A 671 11.77 4.41 -6.79
N MET A 672 12.71 5.30 -7.12
CA MET A 672 13.92 5.50 -6.34
C MET A 672 13.60 6.20 -5.02
N ARG A 673 14.34 5.82 -3.98
CA ARG A 673 14.27 6.47 -2.66
C ARG A 673 15.62 7.06 -2.35
N PHE A 674 15.61 8.24 -1.74
CA PHE A 674 16.77 8.86 -1.10
C PHE A 674 16.39 9.10 0.36
N GLN A 675 17.17 8.55 1.29
CA GLN A 675 16.89 8.59 2.74
C GLN A 675 18.08 9.21 3.49
N GLY A 676 17.83 9.69 4.71
CA GLY A 676 18.82 10.42 5.50
C GLY A 676 19.15 11.78 4.90
N VAL A 677 18.18 12.44 4.25
CA VAL A 677 18.36 13.79 3.71
C VAL A 677 17.98 14.80 4.79
N ASP A 678 18.94 15.61 5.23
CA ASP A 678 18.65 16.75 6.12
C ASP A 678 17.63 17.66 5.42
N PRO A 679 16.48 17.99 6.04
CA PRO A 679 15.51 18.93 5.48
C PRO A 679 16.08 20.31 5.11
N ASN A 680 17.24 20.67 5.66
CA ASN A 680 17.96 21.92 5.38
C ASN A 680 19.15 21.73 4.42
N ALA A 681 19.36 20.52 3.88
CA ALA A 681 20.45 20.24 2.95
C ALA A 681 20.39 21.16 1.73
N THR A 682 21.53 21.77 1.39
CA THR A 682 21.66 22.56 0.15
C THR A 682 22.07 21.70 -1.04
N ASN A 683 22.70 20.56 -0.80
CA ASN A 683 23.17 19.63 -1.82
C ASN A 683 22.14 18.48 -1.98
N MET A 684 21.08 18.79 -2.73
CA MET A 684 19.98 17.86 -2.97
C MET A 684 20.34 16.80 -4.01
N PRO A 685 19.85 15.55 -3.85
CA PRO A 685 20.06 14.50 -4.84
C PRO A 685 19.45 14.85 -6.20
N LYS A 686 20.06 14.35 -7.27
CA LYS A 686 19.61 14.54 -8.65
C LYS A 686 19.67 13.24 -9.42
N VAL A 687 18.76 13.14 -10.40
CA VAL A 687 18.67 11.97 -11.27
C VAL A 687 18.56 12.42 -12.72
N THR A 688 19.34 11.81 -13.60
CA THR A 688 19.17 11.97 -15.06
C THR A 688 19.11 10.61 -15.72
N THR A 689 18.36 10.51 -16.82
CA THR A 689 18.22 9.28 -17.59
C THR A 689 18.56 9.48 -19.05
N GLN A 690 19.07 8.42 -19.68
CA GLN A 690 19.24 8.33 -21.12
C GLN A 690 18.99 6.89 -21.57
N VAL A 691 18.40 6.72 -22.75
CA VAL A 691 18.23 5.39 -23.37
C VAL A 691 19.30 5.21 -24.44
N VAL A 692 19.98 4.07 -24.40
CA VAL A 692 21.09 3.71 -25.30
C VAL A 692 20.92 2.28 -25.78
N LYS A 693 21.71 1.87 -26.77
CA LYS A 693 21.81 0.44 -27.10
C LYS A 693 22.61 -0.29 -26.03
N VAL A 694 22.22 -1.52 -25.70
CA VAL A 694 22.96 -2.37 -24.74
C VAL A 694 24.44 -2.48 -25.14
N THR A 695 24.73 -2.56 -26.44
CA THR A 695 26.10 -2.63 -26.98
C THR A 695 26.95 -1.38 -26.72
N GLU A 696 26.33 -0.23 -26.42
CA GLU A 696 27.02 1.03 -26.14
C GLU A 696 27.40 1.18 -24.66
N VAL A 697 26.74 0.42 -23.77
CA VAL A 697 26.92 0.52 -22.30
C VAL A 697 28.37 0.34 -21.86
N PRO A 698 29.14 -0.67 -22.32
CA PRO A 698 30.54 -0.81 -21.92
C PRO A 698 31.40 0.40 -22.32
N GLY A 699 31.06 1.06 -23.43
CA GLY A 699 31.74 2.28 -23.87
C GLY A 699 31.45 3.47 -22.96
N ILE A 700 30.22 3.60 -22.46
CA ILE A 700 29.81 4.70 -21.57
C ILE A 700 30.57 4.65 -20.24
N VAL A 701 30.75 3.47 -19.66
CA VAL A 701 31.46 3.30 -18.38
C VAL A 701 32.99 3.31 -18.53
N ASN A 702 33.49 3.09 -19.75
CA ASN A 702 34.92 2.99 -20.04
C ASN A 702 35.49 4.18 -20.84
N ASP A 703 34.71 5.23 -21.11
CA ASP A 703 35.18 6.44 -21.76
C ASP A 703 35.81 7.41 -20.73
N PRO A 704 37.14 7.63 -20.70
CA PRO A 704 37.77 8.55 -19.76
C PRO A 704 37.35 10.01 -19.95
N GLY A 705 36.73 10.36 -21.08
CA GLY A 705 36.14 11.68 -21.34
C GLY A 705 34.76 11.89 -20.70
N ASN A 706 34.13 10.82 -20.20
CA ASN A 706 32.87 10.87 -19.50
C ASN A 706 33.11 11.13 -17.99
N PRO A 707 32.48 12.14 -17.36
CA PRO A 707 32.60 12.35 -15.91
C PRO A 707 32.16 11.13 -15.08
N ASN A 708 31.27 10.30 -15.65
CA ASN A 708 30.74 9.10 -15.03
C ASN A 708 31.60 7.83 -15.30
N TYR A 709 32.85 8.02 -15.76
CA TYR A 709 33.78 6.92 -16.03
C TYR A 709 34.11 6.14 -14.75
N ASN A 710 33.90 4.83 -14.81
CA ASN A 710 34.49 3.90 -13.84
C ASN A 710 34.69 2.51 -14.48
N PRO A 711 35.94 2.14 -14.85
CA PRO A 711 36.24 0.86 -15.48
C PRO A 711 36.11 -0.32 -14.51
N ASP A 712 36.07 -0.09 -13.19
CA ASP A 712 35.84 -1.16 -12.21
C ASP A 712 34.46 -1.79 -12.40
N GLN A 713 33.50 -1.08 -13.01
CA GLN A 713 32.21 -1.67 -13.38
C GLN A 713 32.33 -2.80 -14.42
N LEU A 714 33.43 -2.87 -15.18
CA LEU A 714 33.70 -3.97 -16.11
C LEU A 714 34.39 -5.17 -15.42
N ASN A 715 34.84 -5.00 -14.17
CA ASN A 715 35.47 -6.05 -13.38
C ASN A 715 34.47 -6.61 -12.36
N TYR A 716 33.59 -7.50 -12.81
CA TYR A 716 32.54 -8.08 -11.99
C TYR A 716 32.41 -9.58 -12.20
N ASP A 717 31.92 -10.28 -11.18
CA ASP A 717 31.47 -11.66 -11.27
C ASP A 717 29.96 -11.69 -10.98
N ARG A 718 29.15 -11.86 -12.04
CA ARG A 718 27.69 -11.91 -11.91
C ARG A 718 27.24 -13.06 -11.00
N ALA A 719 27.89 -14.21 -11.09
CA ALA A 719 27.50 -15.37 -10.28
C ALA A 719 27.78 -15.10 -8.79
N GLN A 720 28.91 -14.46 -8.48
CA GLN A 720 29.22 -14.05 -7.11
C GLN A 720 28.24 -13.00 -6.59
N GLN A 721 27.92 -11.96 -7.38
CA GLN A 721 26.92 -10.95 -6.99
C GLN A 721 25.56 -11.58 -6.64
N ILE A 722 25.10 -12.55 -7.43
CA ILE A 722 23.85 -13.28 -7.15
C ILE A 722 24.00 -14.18 -5.92
N ALA A 723 25.13 -14.86 -5.74
CA ALA A 723 25.38 -15.69 -4.56
C ALA A 723 25.37 -14.86 -3.25
N ASP A 724 26.04 -13.71 -3.25
CA ASP A 724 26.05 -12.78 -2.11
C ASP A 724 24.66 -12.22 -1.83
N ARG A 725 23.89 -11.94 -2.88
CA ARG A 725 22.50 -11.49 -2.74
C ARG A 725 21.61 -12.56 -2.11
N GLN A 726 21.74 -13.82 -2.56
CA GLN A 726 21.03 -14.95 -2.00
C GLN A 726 21.39 -15.16 -0.52
N ALA A 727 22.68 -15.14 -0.19
CA ALA A 727 23.15 -15.28 1.19
C ALA A 727 22.59 -14.19 2.12
N GLY A 728 22.66 -12.92 1.70
CA GLY A 728 22.09 -11.80 2.46
C GLY A 728 20.56 -11.84 2.57
N TYR A 729 19.87 -12.25 1.51
CA TYR A 729 18.42 -12.44 1.53
C TYR A 729 18.00 -13.55 2.51
N ASP A 730 18.69 -14.70 2.47
CA ASP A 730 18.37 -15.87 3.28
C ASP A 730 18.55 -15.59 4.78
N ARG A 731 19.51 -14.76 5.17
CA ARG A 731 19.66 -14.28 6.55
C ARG A 731 18.39 -13.62 7.13
N ARG A 732 17.54 -13.06 6.27
CA ARG A 732 16.26 -12.45 6.69
C ARG A 732 15.12 -13.47 6.72
N TYR A 733 15.04 -14.35 5.73
CA TYR A 733 13.82 -15.08 5.41
C TYR A 733 13.95 -16.59 5.41
N THR A 734 15.15 -17.16 5.55
CA THR A 734 15.36 -18.59 5.31
C THR A 734 16.33 -19.16 6.33
N VAL A 735 15.83 -20.14 7.08
CA VAL A 735 16.61 -21.03 7.94
C VAL A 735 16.04 -22.42 7.76
#